data_AF-A0A3Q3A9C3-F1
#
_entry.id   AF-A0A3Q3A9C3-F1
#
_cell.length_a   1.000
_cell.length_b   1.000
_cell.length_c   1.000
_cell.angle_alpha   90.00
_cell.angle_beta   90.00
_cell.angle_gamma   90.00
#
_symmetry.space_group_name_H-M   'P 1'
#
loop_
_entity.id
_entity.type
_entity.pdbx_description
1 polymer ?
#
loop_
_entity_poly.entity_id
_entity_poly.type
_entity_poly.pdbx_seq_one_letter_code
_entity_poly.pdbx_strand_id
1 'polypeptide(L)'
;MQSPAQKQDRSHAGQRKSVGTELKNLDSFQELPRSAIEPSIDESWVDRFFGEVKETGTLQASCILYENSQSVIYRHVSSSGVFDVCQADICCTGLIKWQQRGSSDGRPAKSDTALTTSRRFATAMKRDRFLLAAALTAIFSADFYFVLLPKLRSRAQSGEARVCDCGPANGTLGLPDLGGLAKPRLSNRTRPGAVPPSEPADDGGSKLERLLAHPLYNIRTPDLRAEEKLLQVEQLMEYYKKKVSHWERHKKLYNEAAAVANVSLTVRDMKYDPDAGWLRFHSGINRYALYSQEDPAVLQLLEDMRTMAVVDADYTQDEKALKGACDCTQVVKPSGHHLKLALKMRNFGKAMFKPMRQQREEETPEDFFYFVDFQRHNAEIAAFHLDRILDFRRVPPVAGRRLNVTGEVLHVAHNEDLRAVFFTSPANNTCFFAKCLYVCKTEYAVCGSPDLLEGSLSAYLPGLSVAPRLSVPNPWTRSYTFSGQQEWEVNPFFCDSVKQMHPYNTGNRLLNIIDMSIFDFLIGNMDRHHYEVFTKFGDEGFLLHLDNARGFGKHSHDELSILAPLSQCCMIKRSTLLRLQLLARSEFRLSDVMRESLLRDSLLPVLTEPHLLALDRRLQKVLRAVQRCVRRLGKDEVITRDFIKATEKPQATTDPEASR
;
A
#
# COMPACT_ATOMS: atom_id res chain seq x y z
N MET A 1 -2.97 15.90 -84.04
CA MET A 1 -2.04 16.97 -83.59
C MET A 1 -0.93 16.33 -82.76
N GLN A 2 0.28 16.86 -82.87
CA GLN A 2 1.59 16.22 -82.70
C GLN A 2 1.90 15.61 -81.33
N SER A 3 2.82 14.65 -81.38
CA SER A 3 3.56 14.01 -80.27
C SER A 3 4.82 14.86 -79.91
N PRO A 4 5.81 14.40 -79.11
CA PRO A 4 6.13 14.88 -77.76
C PRO A 4 7.59 15.42 -77.64
N ALA A 5 8.09 15.78 -76.44
CA ALA A 5 9.54 15.88 -76.23
C ALA A 5 9.98 15.69 -74.76
N GLN A 6 11.00 14.83 -74.63
CA GLN A 6 11.78 14.43 -73.46
C GLN A 6 13.05 15.30 -73.25
N LYS A 7 13.70 15.08 -72.09
CA LYS A 7 15.16 15.08 -71.81
C LYS A 7 15.87 16.44 -71.66
N GLN A 8 16.68 16.61 -70.60
CA GLN A 8 18.08 16.14 -70.54
C GLN A 8 18.77 16.42 -69.18
N ASP A 9 19.53 15.43 -68.70
CA ASP A 9 20.60 15.54 -67.70
C ASP A 9 21.77 16.39 -68.19
N ARG A 10 22.53 17.00 -67.27
CA ARG A 10 24.01 17.01 -67.33
C ARG A 10 24.68 17.37 -65.99
N SER A 11 25.51 16.43 -65.55
CA SER A 11 26.62 16.53 -64.60
C SER A 11 27.79 17.38 -65.11
N HIS A 12 28.55 18.04 -64.22
CA HIS A 12 30.02 17.96 -64.22
C HIS A 12 30.66 18.46 -62.92
N ALA A 13 31.94 18.09 -62.77
CA ALA A 13 32.70 17.89 -61.53
C ALA A 13 33.96 18.78 -61.46
N GLY A 14 34.62 18.77 -60.29
CA GLY A 14 35.99 19.26 -60.04
C GLY A 14 36.04 20.17 -58.81
N GLN A 15 36.99 20.11 -57.87
CA GLN A 15 38.35 19.56 -57.90
C GLN A 15 38.91 19.46 -56.45
N ARG A 16 39.83 18.50 -56.24
CA ARG A 16 40.61 18.24 -55.02
C ARG A 16 41.64 19.34 -54.69
N LYS A 17 41.98 19.49 -53.40
CA LYS A 17 43.38 19.52 -52.90
C LYS A 17 43.46 19.23 -51.38
N SER A 18 44.16 18.14 -51.04
CA SER A 18 44.83 17.84 -49.76
C SER A 18 46.21 18.55 -49.73
N VAL A 19 46.92 18.83 -48.62
CA VAL A 19 47.61 17.96 -47.62
C VAL A 19 48.19 18.93 -46.54
N GLY A 20 48.00 18.73 -45.22
CA GLY A 20 49.00 18.21 -44.23
C GLY A 20 49.94 19.32 -43.66
N THR A 21 50.44 19.37 -42.42
CA THR A 21 50.54 18.48 -41.25
C THR A 21 51.15 19.32 -40.10
N GLU A 22 50.79 19.12 -38.81
CA GLU A 22 51.72 18.85 -37.68
C GLU A 22 51.07 18.96 -36.28
N LEU A 23 51.54 18.06 -35.41
CA LEU A 23 51.10 17.77 -34.04
C LEU A 23 51.58 18.80 -32.99
N LYS A 24 50.87 18.90 -31.85
CA LYS A 24 51.41 18.61 -30.50
C LYS A 24 50.34 18.61 -29.38
N ASN A 25 50.57 17.68 -28.44
CA ASN A 25 49.84 17.29 -27.23
C ASN A 25 49.59 18.43 -26.22
N LEU A 26 48.59 18.29 -25.34
CA LEU A 26 48.82 17.92 -23.92
C LEU A 26 47.50 17.68 -23.15
N ASP A 27 47.50 16.58 -22.41
CA ASP A 27 46.58 16.19 -21.34
C ASP A 27 46.66 17.11 -20.10
N SER A 28 45.70 16.89 -19.20
CA SER A 28 45.69 17.17 -17.75
C SER A 28 45.13 18.52 -17.28
N PHE A 29 43.99 18.46 -16.58
CA PHE A 29 43.60 19.45 -15.58
C PHE A 29 43.92 18.88 -14.20
N GLN A 30 44.98 19.42 -13.61
CA GLN A 30 45.41 19.23 -12.23
C GLN A 30 44.72 20.25 -11.30
N GLU A 31 44.66 19.88 -10.02
CA GLU A 31 44.01 20.54 -8.90
C GLU A 31 44.58 21.91 -8.45
N LEU A 32 43.71 22.67 -7.73
CA LEU A 32 43.95 23.68 -6.66
C LEU A 32 44.36 25.13 -7.06
N PRO A 33 44.01 26.19 -6.26
CA PRO A 33 43.87 26.19 -4.79
C PRO A 33 42.67 26.92 -4.16
N ARG A 34 42.49 26.61 -2.87
CA ARG A 34 41.69 27.32 -1.85
C ARG A 34 42.24 28.74 -1.61
N SER A 35 41.37 29.76 -1.63
CA SER A 35 41.35 30.83 -0.63
C SER A 35 40.18 31.82 -0.80
N ALA A 36 39.55 32.12 0.34
CA ALA A 36 38.98 33.40 0.75
C ALA A 36 37.77 33.97 -0.01
N ILE A 37 36.55 33.69 0.50
CA ILE A 37 35.51 34.73 0.75
C ILE A 37 34.74 34.32 2.02
N GLU A 38 35.07 34.95 3.15
CA GLU A 38 34.22 35.01 4.35
C GLU A 38 33.11 36.06 4.13
N PRO A 39 31.90 35.86 4.67
CA PRO A 39 31.09 36.95 5.18
C PRO A 39 31.04 36.90 6.71
N SER A 40 31.41 38.03 7.29
CA SER A 40 31.35 38.39 8.70
C SER A 40 30.01 38.08 9.35
N ILE A 41 30.09 37.45 10.52
CA ILE A 41 29.01 37.31 11.49
C ILE A 41 28.79 38.67 12.16
N ASP A 42 27.57 39.20 12.13
CA ASP A 42 27.13 40.33 12.95
C ASP A 42 26.31 39.81 14.14
N GLU A 43 26.92 39.82 15.32
CA GLU A 43 26.32 39.43 16.61
C GLU A 43 25.49 40.59 17.21
N SER A 44 24.35 40.94 16.62
CA SER A 44 23.53 42.01 17.21
C SER A 44 22.01 41.89 17.00
N TRP A 45 21.41 40.69 17.14
CA TRP A 45 19.94 40.55 17.09
C TRP A 45 19.27 39.60 18.11
N VAL A 46 19.99 39.08 19.11
CA VAL A 46 19.40 38.13 20.09
C VAL A 46 18.74 38.80 21.30
N ASP A 47 18.93 40.10 21.54
CA ASP A 47 18.38 40.79 22.73
C ASP A 47 17.09 41.61 22.49
N ARG A 48 16.32 41.32 21.44
CA ARG A 48 15.07 42.06 21.14
C ARG A 48 13.80 41.23 20.98
N PHE A 49 13.79 39.98 21.46
CA PHE A 49 12.59 39.11 21.40
C PHE A 49 12.21 38.40 22.70
N PHE A 50 12.91 38.65 23.82
CA PHE A 50 12.52 38.17 25.15
C PHE A 50 12.27 39.34 26.10
N GLY A 51 11.17 40.04 25.87
CA GLY A 51 10.62 41.04 26.79
C GLY A 51 9.13 41.18 26.54
N GLU A 52 8.35 41.02 27.61
CA GLU A 52 6.88 41.24 27.70
C GLU A 52 5.96 40.13 27.18
N VAL A 53 5.75 39.07 27.99
CA VAL A 53 4.40 38.65 28.40
C VAL A 53 4.47 38.08 29.82
N LYS A 54 4.25 38.95 30.81
CA LYS A 54 3.68 38.56 32.11
C LYS A 54 2.37 39.34 32.25
N GLU A 55 1.39 38.67 32.87
CA GLU A 55 0.05 39.16 33.20
C GLU A 55 -1.00 39.07 32.09
N THR A 56 -1.67 37.93 32.01
CA THR A 56 -3.09 37.80 32.37
C THR A 56 -3.49 36.32 32.28
N GLY A 57 -3.92 35.77 33.41
CA GLY A 57 -4.41 34.40 33.48
C GLY A 57 -5.84 34.31 32.99
N THR A 58 -6.11 33.40 32.05
CA THR A 58 -7.30 32.53 32.00
C THR A 58 -7.15 31.57 30.81
N LEU A 59 -6.51 30.41 31.04
CA LEU A 59 -6.61 29.28 30.11
C LEU A 59 -7.87 28.49 30.48
N GLN A 60 -8.95 28.78 29.77
CA GLN A 60 -10.17 28.00 29.79
C GLN A 60 -9.89 26.68 29.06
N ALA A 61 -9.63 25.61 29.81
CA ALA A 61 -9.49 24.27 29.27
C ALA A 61 -10.88 23.77 28.82
N SER A 62 -11.17 23.91 27.53
CA SER A 62 -12.30 23.20 26.91
C SER A 62 -11.90 21.74 26.68
N CYS A 63 -12.37 20.84 27.54
CA CYS A 63 -12.35 19.41 27.30
C CYS A 63 -13.25 19.09 26.10
N ILE A 64 -12.64 18.81 24.94
CA ILE A 64 -13.30 18.08 23.87
C ILE A 64 -12.96 16.60 24.06
N LEU A 65 -13.94 15.84 24.55
CA LEU A 65 -13.93 14.39 24.60
C LEU A 65 -13.86 13.84 23.17
N TYR A 66 -12.71 13.30 22.78
CA TYR A 66 -12.60 12.35 21.67
C TYR A 66 -12.52 10.93 22.25
N GLU A 67 -13.69 10.32 22.44
CA GLU A 67 -13.80 8.88 22.61
C GLU A 67 -13.83 8.20 21.24
N ASN A 68 -12.78 7.44 20.95
CA ASN A 68 -12.84 6.08 20.41
C ASN A 68 -11.41 5.59 20.17
N SER A 69 -10.86 4.97 21.20
CA SER A 69 -9.64 4.17 21.16
C SER A 69 -10.01 2.72 20.80
N GLN A 70 -9.16 2.05 20.01
CA GLN A 70 -8.52 0.78 20.38
C GLN A 70 -7.72 0.21 19.19
N SER A 71 -6.41 0.45 19.23
CA SER A 71 -5.36 -0.48 18.75
C SER A 71 -4.00 0.15 19.11
N VAL A 72 -3.66 0.15 20.40
CA VAL A 72 -2.29 0.44 20.85
C VAL A 72 -1.56 -0.90 20.89
N ILE A 73 -0.61 -1.07 19.97
CA ILE A 73 0.30 -2.23 19.95
C ILE A 73 1.21 -2.10 21.17
N TYR A 74 1.07 -3.00 22.14
CA TYR A 74 2.11 -3.24 23.14
C TYR A 74 3.25 -4.03 22.47
N ARG A 75 4.39 -3.38 22.19
CA ARG A 75 5.65 -4.08 21.93
C ARG A 75 6.43 -4.18 23.23
N HIS A 76 6.49 -5.39 23.79
CA HIS A 76 7.54 -5.78 24.72
C HIS A 76 8.84 -5.94 23.94
N VAL A 77 9.82 -5.09 24.22
CA VAL A 77 11.21 -5.31 23.79
C VAL A 77 11.88 -6.12 24.91
N SER A 78 12.13 -7.40 24.65
CA SER A 78 13.10 -8.18 25.42
C SER A 78 14.40 -8.24 24.62
N SER A 79 15.37 -7.41 24.98
CA SER A 79 16.76 -7.56 24.54
C SER A 79 17.49 -8.45 25.53
N SER A 80 18.02 -9.58 25.08
CA SER A 80 18.93 -10.42 25.86
C SER A 80 20.18 -10.78 25.06
N GLY A 81 21.33 -10.53 25.66
CA GLY A 81 22.69 -10.94 25.25
C GLY A 81 23.59 -9.72 25.00
N VAL A 82 24.66 -9.43 25.74
CA VAL A 82 25.50 -10.25 26.64
C VAL A 82 26.11 -9.34 27.72
N PHE A 83 26.35 -9.93 28.90
CA PHE A 83 26.90 -9.35 30.13
C PHE A 83 28.35 -8.88 30.00
N ASP A 84 28.68 -7.81 30.73
CA ASP A 84 29.92 -7.76 31.51
C ASP A 84 29.59 -7.39 32.95
N VAL A 85 30.24 -8.09 33.88
CA VAL A 85 29.98 -8.11 35.31
C VAL A 85 30.73 -6.97 35.99
N CYS A 86 30.03 -6.12 36.73
CA CYS A 86 30.58 -5.43 37.90
C CYS A 86 29.48 -5.24 38.96
N GLN A 87 29.89 -5.46 40.20
CA GLN A 87 29.09 -5.76 41.38
C GLN A 87 28.84 -4.48 42.21
N ALA A 88 27.72 -4.48 42.95
CA ALA A 88 27.48 -3.82 44.26
C ALA A 88 26.29 -2.82 44.37
N ASP A 89 25.38 -3.19 45.29
CA ASP A 89 24.75 -2.42 46.37
C ASP A 89 23.58 -1.43 46.15
N ILE A 90 22.40 -1.90 46.59
CA ILE A 90 21.48 -1.34 47.60
C ILE A 90 21.58 0.19 47.91
N CYS A 91 20.49 0.94 47.64
CA CYS A 91 19.81 1.81 48.64
C CYS A 91 18.51 2.50 48.14
N CYS A 92 17.42 2.21 48.86
CA CYS A 92 16.39 3.10 49.44
C CYS A 92 15.90 4.42 48.77
N THR A 93 14.59 4.43 48.50
CA THR A 93 13.56 5.45 48.87
C THR A 93 13.93 6.93 48.95
N GLY A 94 13.24 7.77 48.17
CA GLY A 94 13.19 9.23 48.32
C GLY A 94 11.76 9.77 48.25
N LEU A 95 11.19 10.05 49.42
CA LEU A 95 9.89 10.68 49.65
C LEU A 95 10.09 12.22 49.74
N ILE A 96 9.16 12.95 49.14
CA ILE A 96 9.12 14.42 49.03
C ILE A 96 9.02 15.08 50.43
N LYS A 97 9.94 16.00 50.73
CA LYS A 97 9.83 16.99 51.82
C LYS A 97 9.61 18.37 51.22
N TRP A 98 8.47 18.99 51.51
CA TRP A 98 8.21 20.41 51.32
C TRP A 98 8.48 21.14 52.65
N GLN A 99 9.28 22.20 52.59
CA GLN A 99 9.73 22.99 53.73
C GLN A 99 8.83 24.21 53.93
N GLN A 100 8.39 24.39 55.18
CA GLN A 100 7.63 25.53 55.68
C GLN A 100 8.45 26.82 55.63
N ARG A 101 7.80 27.94 55.29
CA ARG A 101 8.10 29.27 55.82
C ARG A 101 6.82 29.82 56.43
N GLY A 102 6.84 30.03 57.74
CA GLY A 102 5.82 30.78 58.46
C GLY A 102 6.16 32.28 58.46
N SER A 103 5.13 33.10 58.44
CA SER A 103 5.13 34.42 59.05
C SER A 103 3.77 34.63 59.70
N SER A 104 3.82 35.05 60.95
CA SER A 104 2.73 35.20 61.91
C SER A 104 2.15 36.61 61.88
N ASP A 105 0.82 36.74 61.89
CA ASP A 105 0.13 37.75 62.72
C ASP A 105 -1.40 37.53 62.85
N GLY A 106 -1.86 37.46 64.10
CA GLY A 106 -2.99 38.26 64.61
C GLY A 106 -4.47 38.01 64.26
N ARG A 107 -5.14 37.17 65.09
CA ARG A 107 -6.50 37.32 65.68
C ARG A 107 -7.80 36.90 64.92
N PRO A 108 -8.89 36.54 65.66
CA PRO A 108 -9.81 35.46 65.29
C PRO A 108 -11.29 35.88 65.10
N ALA A 109 -12.08 35.06 64.40
CA ALA A 109 -13.54 35.02 64.56
C ALA A 109 -14.13 33.63 64.18
N LYS A 110 -15.12 33.23 64.97
CA LYS A 110 -15.80 31.93 65.08
C LYS A 110 -16.76 31.62 63.92
N SER A 111 -16.97 30.35 63.60
CA SER A 111 -18.24 29.64 63.87
C SER A 111 -18.25 28.22 63.29
N ASP A 112 -18.71 27.30 64.15
CA ASP A 112 -18.94 25.89 63.90
C ASP A 112 -20.12 25.64 62.96
N THR A 113 -20.05 24.60 62.10
CA THR A 113 -20.99 23.46 62.15
C THR A 113 -20.67 22.37 61.10
N ALA A 114 -21.01 21.13 61.48
CA ALA A 114 -21.17 19.92 60.65
C ALA A 114 -19.93 19.01 60.42
N LEU A 115 -19.52 18.33 61.51
CA LEU A 115 -18.66 17.14 61.48
C LEU A 115 -19.48 15.89 61.88
N THR A 116 -20.26 15.28 60.98
CA THR A 116 -20.85 13.95 61.23
C THR A 116 -21.29 13.17 59.98
N THR A 117 -20.49 13.13 58.91
CA THR A 117 -20.77 12.22 57.78
C THR A 117 -19.54 11.61 57.09
N SER A 118 -18.32 12.00 57.47
CA SER A 118 -17.10 11.56 56.75
C SER A 118 -16.43 10.28 57.29
N ARG A 119 -16.85 9.76 58.46
CA ARG A 119 -16.17 8.60 59.08
C ARG A 119 -16.66 7.21 58.64
N ARG A 120 -17.74 7.08 57.86
CA ARG A 120 -18.24 5.78 57.37
C ARG A 120 -17.85 5.42 55.93
N PHE A 121 -17.38 6.38 55.11
CA PHE A 121 -16.97 6.12 53.72
C PHE A 121 -15.49 5.76 53.56
N ALA A 122 -14.62 6.16 54.50
CA ALA A 122 -13.18 5.91 54.42
C ALA A 122 -12.76 4.46 54.75
N THR A 123 -13.62 3.69 55.45
CA THR A 123 -13.35 2.30 55.83
C THR A 123 -13.80 1.29 54.77
N ALA A 124 -14.74 1.64 53.89
CA ALA A 124 -15.18 0.78 52.78
C ALA A 124 -14.18 0.77 51.61
N MET A 125 -13.62 1.93 51.22
CA MET A 125 -12.67 2.03 50.11
C MET A 125 -11.29 1.38 50.37
N LYS A 126 -10.89 1.20 51.63
CA LYS A 126 -9.62 0.52 51.95
C LYS A 126 -9.71 -1.00 51.77
N ARG A 127 -10.88 -1.60 51.96
CA ARG A 127 -11.07 -3.05 51.95
C ARG A 127 -11.04 -3.64 50.53
N ASP A 128 -11.55 -2.90 49.55
CA ASP A 128 -11.53 -3.30 48.12
C ASP A 128 -10.13 -3.27 47.49
N ARG A 129 -9.26 -2.34 47.90
CA ARG A 129 -7.88 -2.28 47.39
C ARG A 129 -7.03 -3.45 47.88
N PHE A 130 -7.25 -3.92 49.11
CA PHE A 130 -6.58 -5.12 49.62
C PHE A 130 -7.07 -6.39 48.94
N LEU A 131 -8.36 -6.50 48.65
CA LEU A 131 -8.91 -7.65 47.92
C LEU A 131 -8.39 -7.71 46.48
N LEU A 132 -8.32 -6.56 45.79
CA LEU A 132 -7.76 -6.48 44.44
C LEU A 132 -6.27 -6.83 44.42
N ALA A 133 -5.48 -6.32 45.37
CA ALA A 133 -4.07 -6.64 45.48
C ALA A 133 -3.83 -8.12 45.82
N ALA A 134 -4.64 -8.71 46.70
CA ALA A 134 -4.58 -10.12 47.03
C ALA A 134 -4.95 -11.01 45.83
N ALA A 135 -5.98 -10.65 45.07
CA ALA A 135 -6.39 -11.37 43.86
C ALA A 135 -5.31 -11.32 42.77
N LEU A 136 -4.73 -10.14 42.52
CA LEU A 136 -3.64 -9.99 41.55
C LEU A 136 -2.39 -10.76 41.99
N THR A 137 -2.07 -10.77 43.28
CA THR A 137 -0.94 -11.54 43.82
C THR A 137 -1.17 -13.04 43.69
N ALA A 138 -2.40 -13.52 43.93
CA ALA A 138 -2.76 -14.93 43.76
C ALA A 138 -2.66 -15.37 42.29
N ILE A 139 -3.13 -14.55 41.35
CA ILE A 139 -3.03 -14.82 39.91
C ILE A 139 -1.55 -14.85 39.48
N PHE A 140 -0.75 -13.87 39.92
CA PHE A 140 0.67 -13.82 39.56
C PHE A 140 1.47 -14.98 40.16
N SER A 141 1.10 -15.42 41.37
CA SER A 141 1.71 -16.59 42.02
C SER A 141 1.34 -17.88 41.29
N ALA A 142 0.09 -18.00 40.81
CA ALA A 142 -0.34 -19.14 40.00
C ALA A 142 0.38 -19.19 38.65
N ASP A 143 0.49 -18.06 37.93
CA ASP A 143 1.24 -17.98 36.67
C ASP A 143 2.73 -18.31 36.88
N PHE A 144 3.32 -17.83 37.98
CA PHE A 144 4.70 -18.16 38.29
C PHE A 144 4.88 -19.67 38.54
N TYR A 145 4.01 -20.30 39.33
CA TYR A 145 4.15 -21.69 39.73
C TYR A 145 3.77 -22.69 38.63
N PHE A 146 2.73 -22.39 37.84
CA PHE A 146 2.18 -23.31 36.83
C PHE A 146 2.69 -23.04 35.41
N VAL A 147 3.15 -21.82 35.10
CA VAL A 147 3.57 -21.46 33.72
C VAL A 147 5.07 -21.19 33.65
N LEU A 148 5.61 -20.35 34.55
CA LEU A 148 7.01 -19.91 34.47
C LEU A 148 7.99 -20.91 35.09
N LEU A 149 7.68 -21.46 36.26
CA LEU A 149 8.56 -22.39 36.98
C LEU A 149 8.83 -23.70 36.21
N PRO A 150 7.85 -24.33 35.52
CA PRO A 150 8.11 -25.50 34.68
C PRO A 150 9.01 -25.19 33.48
N LYS A 151 8.84 -24.00 32.85
CA LYS A 151 9.67 -23.55 31.73
C LYS A 151 11.11 -23.21 32.14
N LEU A 152 11.31 -22.75 33.38
CA LEU A 152 12.64 -22.52 33.94
C LEU A 152 13.33 -23.83 34.30
N ARG A 153 12.58 -24.81 34.85
CA ARG A 153 13.11 -26.16 35.13
C ARG A 153 13.47 -26.93 33.84
N SER A 154 12.67 -26.81 32.77
CA SER A 154 13.01 -27.45 31.48
C SER A 154 14.28 -26.86 30.87
N ARG A 155 14.50 -25.55 31.03
CA ARG A 155 15.72 -24.87 30.57
C ARG A 155 16.95 -25.23 31.40
N ALA A 156 16.79 -25.50 32.70
CA ALA A 156 17.87 -25.96 33.58
C ALA A 156 18.28 -27.43 33.33
N GLN A 157 17.37 -28.28 32.84
CA GLN A 157 17.65 -29.68 32.52
C GLN A 157 18.19 -29.91 31.10
N SER A 158 18.27 -28.85 30.27
CA SER A 158 18.82 -28.92 28.90
C SER A 158 20.29 -28.50 28.82
N GLY A 159 20.92 -28.24 29.97
CA GLY A 159 22.28 -27.71 30.10
C GLY A 159 23.29 -28.76 30.59
N GLU A 160 23.26 -29.98 30.06
CA GLU A 160 24.33 -30.96 30.25
C GLU A 160 25.14 -31.10 28.96
N ALA A 161 26.39 -30.66 29.04
CA ALA A 161 27.37 -30.64 27.96
C ALA A 161 27.76 -32.07 27.54
N ARG A 162 27.56 -32.39 26.25
CA ARG A 162 28.33 -33.45 25.60
C ARG A 162 29.64 -32.86 25.08
N VAL A 163 30.70 -33.18 25.79
CA VAL A 163 32.09 -32.99 25.43
C VAL A 163 32.40 -33.86 24.21
N CYS A 164 32.92 -33.26 23.14
CA CYS A 164 33.73 -33.94 22.14
C CYS A 164 35.06 -33.18 22.04
N ASP A 165 36.09 -33.82 22.57
CA ASP A 165 37.49 -33.45 22.43
C ASP A 165 38.10 -34.19 21.24
N CYS A 166 38.96 -33.52 20.46
CA CYS A 166 39.97 -34.10 19.56
C CYS A 166 40.85 -32.97 19.00
N GLY A 167 42.12 -32.96 19.40
CA GLY A 167 43.17 -32.04 18.94
C GLY A 167 43.73 -32.32 17.52
N PRO A 168 44.81 -31.63 17.13
CA PRO A 168 45.21 -31.47 15.72
C PRO A 168 46.16 -32.56 15.23
N ALA A 169 46.00 -33.00 13.98
CA ALA A 169 46.98 -33.84 13.29
C ALA A 169 47.11 -33.46 11.81
N ASN A 170 48.37 -33.23 11.41
CA ASN A 170 48.87 -33.11 10.04
C ASN A 170 48.53 -34.35 9.19
N GLY A 171 48.26 -34.15 7.90
CA GLY A 171 48.23 -35.25 6.92
C GLY A 171 47.72 -34.84 5.54
N THR A 172 48.64 -34.83 4.59
CA THR A 172 48.50 -34.69 3.12
C THR A 172 47.55 -35.73 2.50
N LEU A 173 47.13 -35.47 1.24
CA LEU A 173 46.41 -36.30 0.22
C LEU A 173 45.06 -35.63 -0.11
N GLY A 174 44.67 -35.27 -1.33
CA GLY A 174 45.09 -35.59 -2.70
C GLY A 174 43.81 -35.46 -3.54
N LEU A 175 43.77 -34.51 -4.48
CA LEU A 175 42.63 -34.27 -5.38
C LEU A 175 42.42 -35.46 -6.34
N PRO A 176 41.17 -35.88 -6.62
CA PRO A 176 40.85 -36.53 -7.88
C PRO A 176 40.28 -35.52 -8.88
N ASP A 177 40.96 -35.46 -10.02
CA ASP A 177 40.58 -34.87 -11.30
C ASP A 177 39.27 -35.49 -11.83
N LEU A 178 38.37 -34.64 -12.33
CA LEU A 178 37.10 -35.06 -12.94
C LEU A 178 36.93 -34.32 -14.28
N GLY A 179 37.74 -34.76 -15.24
CA GLY A 179 37.57 -34.46 -16.65
C GLY A 179 36.34 -35.16 -17.23
N GLY A 180 35.52 -34.40 -17.99
CA GLY A 180 34.41 -34.98 -18.74
C GLY A 180 33.26 -34.04 -19.07
N LEU A 181 33.51 -32.85 -19.63
CA LEU A 181 32.44 -32.01 -20.23
C LEU A 181 32.58 -31.99 -21.75
N ALA A 182 31.75 -32.82 -22.40
CA ALA A 182 31.55 -32.80 -23.85
C ALA A 182 30.83 -31.52 -24.27
N LYS A 183 31.42 -30.79 -25.22
CA LYS A 183 30.85 -29.61 -25.89
C LYS A 183 29.69 -30.03 -26.80
N PRO A 184 28.53 -29.34 -26.81
CA PRO A 184 27.50 -29.62 -27.79
C PRO A 184 27.91 -29.06 -29.16
N ARG A 185 27.92 -29.94 -30.17
CA ARG A 185 28.15 -29.60 -31.58
C ARG A 185 26.94 -28.85 -32.14
N LEU A 186 27.17 -27.65 -32.68
CA LEU A 186 26.27 -26.98 -33.61
C LEU A 186 26.22 -27.75 -34.93
N SER A 187 25.05 -28.23 -35.31
CA SER A 187 24.75 -28.66 -36.68
C SER A 187 23.66 -27.76 -37.26
N ASN A 188 24.08 -26.75 -38.03
CA ASN A 188 23.20 -25.91 -38.82
C ASN A 188 22.77 -26.68 -40.08
N ARG A 189 21.50 -27.09 -40.12
CA ARG A 189 20.88 -27.69 -41.30
C ARG A 189 19.95 -26.64 -41.90
N THR A 190 20.39 -25.99 -42.96
CA THR A 190 19.59 -25.02 -43.72
C THR A 190 18.54 -25.78 -44.55
N ARG A 191 17.25 -25.57 -44.27
CA ARG A 191 16.15 -25.82 -45.20
C ARG A 191 15.23 -24.59 -45.22
N PRO A 192 14.78 -24.13 -46.39
CA PRO A 192 14.10 -22.85 -46.55
C PRO A 192 12.58 -22.96 -46.27
N GLY A 193 12.02 -21.88 -45.73
CA GLY A 193 10.63 -21.46 -45.97
C GLY A 193 9.54 -22.28 -45.28
N ALA A 194 9.33 -22.08 -43.99
CA ALA A 194 8.01 -22.26 -43.38
C ALA A 194 7.43 -20.85 -43.14
N VAL A 195 6.45 -20.49 -43.96
CA VAL A 195 5.62 -19.29 -43.77
C VAL A 195 4.95 -19.43 -42.39
N PRO A 196 5.02 -18.42 -41.50
CA PRO A 196 4.25 -18.45 -40.26
C PRO A 196 2.75 -18.54 -40.60
N PRO A 197 1.93 -19.28 -39.85
CA PRO A 197 0.48 -19.21 -40.04
C PRO A 197 0.09 -17.74 -39.94
N SER A 198 -0.58 -17.24 -40.98
CA SER A 198 -1.19 -15.92 -41.00
C SER A 198 -1.93 -15.70 -39.68
N GLU A 199 -1.62 -14.59 -38.99
CA GLU A 199 -2.42 -14.15 -37.84
C GLU A 199 -3.91 -14.20 -38.25
N PRO A 200 -4.80 -14.76 -37.42
CA PRO A 200 -6.23 -14.69 -37.70
C PRO A 200 -6.58 -13.23 -37.95
N ALA A 201 -7.24 -12.95 -39.06
CA ALA A 201 -7.69 -11.61 -39.39
C ALA A 201 -8.37 -10.99 -38.16
N ASP A 202 -7.88 -9.83 -37.73
CA ASP A 202 -8.51 -9.08 -36.65
C ASP A 202 -9.94 -8.75 -37.11
N ASP A 203 -10.92 -9.39 -36.47
CA ASP A 203 -12.35 -9.27 -36.79
C ASP A 203 -12.90 -7.85 -36.53
N GLY A 204 -12.03 -6.87 -36.26
CA GLY A 204 -12.36 -5.47 -35.96
C GLY A 204 -13.14 -5.27 -34.65
N GLY A 205 -13.54 -6.35 -33.97
CA GLY A 205 -14.33 -6.31 -32.74
C GLY A 205 -13.49 -6.16 -31.47
N SER A 206 -14.11 -5.58 -30.43
CA SER A 206 -13.53 -5.38 -29.09
C SER A 206 -12.90 -6.68 -28.55
N LYS A 207 -11.61 -6.62 -28.19
CA LYS A 207 -10.93 -7.75 -27.54
C LYS A 207 -11.34 -7.86 -26.08
N LEU A 208 -11.59 -6.73 -25.42
CA LEU A 208 -12.04 -6.70 -24.04
C LEU A 208 -13.45 -7.32 -23.88
N GLU A 209 -14.39 -7.00 -24.75
CA GLU A 209 -15.74 -7.59 -24.71
C GLU A 209 -15.68 -9.10 -24.95
N ARG A 210 -14.89 -9.54 -25.95
CA ARG A 210 -14.65 -10.98 -26.19
C ARG A 210 -14.02 -11.67 -24.98
N LEU A 211 -13.08 -11.01 -24.30
CA LEU A 211 -12.45 -11.54 -23.09
C LEU A 211 -13.50 -11.75 -21.99
N LEU A 212 -14.31 -10.72 -21.70
CA LEU A 212 -15.31 -10.77 -20.63
C LEU A 212 -16.44 -11.75 -20.94
N ALA A 213 -16.76 -11.97 -22.22
CA ALA A 213 -17.71 -12.99 -22.66
C ALA A 213 -17.15 -14.43 -22.60
N HIS A 214 -15.84 -14.60 -22.45
CA HIS A 214 -15.22 -15.92 -22.46
C HIS A 214 -15.65 -16.75 -21.22
N PRO A 215 -15.93 -18.07 -21.35
CA PRO A 215 -16.40 -18.90 -20.23
C PRO A 215 -15.54 -18.93 -18.96
N LEU A 216 -14.25 -18.57 -19.06
CA LEU A 216 -13.33 -18.46 -17.91
C LEU A 216 -13.58 -17.23 -17.03
N TYR A 217 -14.33 -16.24 -17.53
CA TYR A 217 -14.77 -15.07 -16.78
C TYR A 217 -16.17 -15.28 -16.21
N ASN A 218 -16.99 -16.15 -16.81
CA ASN A 218 -18.32 -16.52 -16.33
C ASN A 218 -18.33 -17.67 -15.30
N ILE A 219 -17.23 -17.84 -14.54
CA ILE A 219 -17.17 -18.84 -13.47
C ILE A 219 -18.00 -18.33 -12.29
N ARG A 220 -19.12 -19.02 -12.00
CA ARG A 220 -20.02 -18.64 -10.90
C ARG A 220 -19.35 -18.84 -9.55
N THR A 221 -19.46 -17.84 -8.68
CA THR A 221 -19.20 -18.01 -7.25
C THR A 221 -20.29 -18.88 -6.62
N PRO A 222 -20.02 -19.53 -5.48
CA PRO A 222 -21.06 -20.19 -4.69
C PRO A 222 -22.22 -19.23 -4.35
N ASP A 223 -23.41 -19.79 -4.12
CA ASP A 223 -24.59 -19.01 -3.75
C ASP A 223 -24.34 -18.27 -2.43
N LEU A 224 -24.42 -16.95 -2.49
CA LEU A 224 -24.07 -16.06 -1.38
C LEU A 224 -25.05 -16.18 -0.21
N ARG A 225 -24.60 -16.76 0.89
CA ARG A 225 -25.33 -16.77 2.16
C ARG A 225 -25.18 -15.42 2.89
N ALA A 226 -26.00 -15.22 3.93
CA ALA A 226 -25.96 -13.98 4.71
C ALA A 226 -24.59 -13.75 5.38
N GLU A 227 -23.90 -14.82 5.78
CA GLU A 227 -22.58 -14.80 6.41
C GLU A 227 -21.47 -14.44 5.42
N GLU A 228 -21.70 -14.69 4.14
CA GLU A 228 -20.73 -14.44 3.05
C GLU A 228 -20.79 -13.01 2.54
N LYS A 229 -21.82 -12.23 2.88
CA LYS A 229 -21.86 -10.78 2.65
C LYS A 229 -21.08 -10.07 3.75
N LEU A 230 -20.30 -9.03 3.41
CA LEU A 230 -19.54 -8.29 4.42
C LEU A 230 -20.48 -7.53 5.38
N LEU A 231 -21.44 -6.79 4.82
CA LEU A 231 -22.39 -5.96 5.56
C LEU A 231 -23.81 -6.29 5.13
N GLN A 232 -24.73 -6.34 6.08
CA GLN A 232 -26.16 -6.37 5.77
C GLN A 232 -26.61 -4.95 5.38
N VAL A 233 -27.53 -4.86 4.42
CA VAL A 233 -27.97 -3.58 3.85
C VAL A 233 -28.56 -2.68 4.93
N GLU A 234 -29.40 -3.23 5.80
CA GLU A 234 -30.08 -2.48 6.85
C GLU A 234 -29.09 -1.86 7.84
N GLN A 235 -28.10 -2.64 8.28
CA GLN A 235 -27.04 -2.20 9.20
C GLN A 235 -26.17 -1.11 8.57
N LEU A 236 -25.86 -1.26 7.28
CA LEU A 236 -25.09 -0.28 6.50
C LEU A 236 -25.84 1.05 6.40
N MET A 237 -27.14 1.01 6.07
CA MET A 237 -27.99 2.20 5.97
C MET A 237 -28.08 2.93 7.30
N GLU A 238 -28.30 2.21 8.40
CA GLU A 238 -28.41 2.82 9.73
C GLU A 238 -27.09 3.48 10.15
N TYR A 239 -25.96 2.83 9.90
CA TYR A 239 -24.63 3.37 10.18
C TYR A 239 -24.38 4.68 9.42
N TYR A 240 -24.67 4.70 8.12
CA TYR A 240 -24.43 5.89 7.30
C TYR A 240 -25.41 7.03 7.59
N LYS A 241 -26.68 6.74 7.90
CA LYS A 241 -27.61 7.76 8.42
C LYS A 241 -27.03 8.47 9.66
N LYS A 242 -26.50 7.72 10.63
CA LYS A 242 -25.85 8.29 11.82
C LYS A 242 -24.62 9.14 11.45
N LYS A 243 -23.78 8.69 10.51
CA LYS A 243 -22.60 9.43 10.05
C LYS A 243 -22.95 10.71 9.31
N VAL A 244 -24.00 10.69 8.50
CA VAL A 244 -24.54 11.86 7.80
C VAL A 244 -25.03 12.90 8.81
N SER A 245 -25.91 12.52 9.75
CA SER A 245 -26.41 13.44 10.78
C SER A 245 -25.30 13.99 11.68
N HIS A 246 -24.25 13.21 11.96
CA HIS A 246 -23.07 13.71 12.68
C HIS A 246 -22.32 14.76 11.85
N TRP A 247 -22.09 14.50 10.57
CA TRP A 247 -21.38 15.44 9.69
C TRP A 247 -22.16 16.74 9.48
N GLU A 248 -23.48 16.68 9.30
CA GLU A 248 -24.34 17.87 9.18
C GLU A 248 -24.25 18.76 10.41
N ARG A 249 -24.33 18.16 11.63
CA ARG A 249 -24.15 18.91 12.89
C ARG A 249 -22.77 19.55 12.99
N HIS A 250 -21.72 18.80 12.67
CA HIS A 250 -20.36 19.32 12.72
C HIS A 250 -20.13 20.46 11.72
N LYS A 251 -20.66 20.33 10.49
CA LYS A 251 -20.55 21.36 9.45
C LYS A 251 -21.32 22.62 9.81
N LYS A 252 -22.50 22.49 10.43
CA LYS A 252 -23.27 23.63 10.93
C LYS A 252 -22.46 24.44 11.95
N LEU A 253 -21.90 23.79 12.96
CA LEU A 253 -21.08 24.44 13.99
C LEU A 253 -19.85 25.13 13.40
N TYR A 254 -19.16 24.45 12.47
CA TYR A 254 -17.99 25.03 11.82
C TYR A 254 -18.34 26.25 10.96
N ASN A 255 -19.43 26.19 10.18
CA ASN A 255 -19.88 27.32 9.36
C ASN A 255 -20.26 28.53 10.22
N GLU A 256 -20.91 28.31 11.37
CA GLU A 256 -21.23 29.37 12.34
C GLU A 256 -19.94 30.00 12.91
N ALA A 257 -18.95 29.19 13.29
CA ALA A 257 -17.66 29.68 13.78
C ALA A 257 -16.85 30.43 12.71
N ALA A 258 -16.84 29.94 11.47
CA ALA A 258 -16.14 30.57 10.36
C ALA A 258 -16.76 31.91 9.96
N ALA A 259 -18.09 32.03 10.04
CA ALA A 259 -18.80 33.30 9.82
C ALA A 259 -18.42 34.35 10.87
N VAL A 260 -18.26 33.93 12.14
CA VAL A 260 -17.76 34.82 13.21
C VAL A 260 -16.31 35.24 12.97
N ALA A 261 -15.48 34.33 12.43
CA ALA A 261 -14.07 34.58 12.17
C ALA A 261 -13.77 35.26 10.80
N ASN A 262 -14.79 35.66 10.03
CA ASN A 262 -14.65 36.22 8.68
C ASN A 262 -13.81 35.36 7.71
N VAL A 263 -13.83 34.03 7.88
CA VAL A 263 -13.11 33.10 7.01
C VAL A 263 -13.97 32.78 5.79
N SER A 264 -13.52 33.18 4.60
CA SER A 264 -14.19 32.82 3.34
C SER A 264 -14.07 31.32 3.07
N LEU A 265 -15.21 30.62 3.04
CA LEU A 265 -15.31 29.19 2.74
C LEU A 265 -16.35 28.96 1.67
N THR A 266 -16.07 28.06 0.73
CA THR A 266 -17.06 27.66 -0.27
C THR A 266 -17.97 26.59 0.34
N VAL A 267 -19.15 27.00 0.81
CA VAL A 267 -20.16 26.05 1.31
C VAL A 267 -20.83 25.37 0.12
N ARG A 268 -20.51 24.10 -0.08
CA ARG A 268 -21.24 23.23 -1.04
C ARG A 268 -22.23 22.34 -0.31
N ASP A 269 -23.44 22.26 -0.87
CA ASP A 269 -24.52 21.42 -0.38
C ASP A 269 -24.22 19.94 -0.61
N MET A 270 -24.30 19.15 0.45
CA MET A 270 -24.21 17.70 0.43
C MET A 270 -25.62 17.12 0.42
N LYS A 271 -25.86 16.12 -0.43
CA LYS A 271 -27.14 15.41 -0.50
C LYS A 271 -26.87 13.93 -0.36
N TYR A 272 -27.20 13.37 0.79
CA TYR A 272 -27.10 11.93 1.00
C TYR A 272 -28.07 11.21 0.07
N ASP A 273 -27.55 10.25 -0.69
CA ASP A 273 -28.30 9.43 -1.63
C ASP A 273 -28.24 7.96 -1.16
N PRO A 274 -29.36 7.37 -0.73
CA PRO A 274 -29.40 5.97 -0.30
C PRO A 274 -29.19 4.99 -1.46
N ASP A 275 -29.25 5.45 -2.70
CA ASP A 275 -29.04 4.65 -3.92
C ASP A 275 -27.66 4.88 -4.55
N ALA A 276 -26.78 5.63 -3.87
CA ALA A 276 -25.46 5.99 -4.37
C ALA A 276 -24.60 4.77 -4.74
N GLY A 277 -23.82 4.89 -5.83
CA GLY A 277 -22.95 3.81 -6.33
C GLY A 277 -21.95 3.30 -5.29
N TRP A 278 -21.39 4.19 -4.47
CA TRP A 278 -20.45 3.81 -3.40
C TRP A 278 -21.11 2.95 -2.30
N LEU A 279 -22.40 3.17 -2.01
CA LEU A 279 -23.13 2.45 -0.98
C LEU A 279 -23.53 1.06 -1.48
N ARG A 280 -23.95 0.98 -2.75
CA ARG A 280 -24.19 -0.29 -3.45
C ARG A 280 -22.91 -1.11 -3.54
N PHE A 281 -21.78 -0.49 -3.89
CA PHE A 281 -20.46 -1.12 -3.83
C PHE A 281 -20.17 -1.70 -2.44
N HIS A 282 -20.35 -0.93 -1.36
CA HIS A 282 -20.13 -1.43 0.01
C HIS A 282 -21.02 -2.63 0.37
N SER A 283 -22.29 -2.61 -0.06
CA SER A 283 -23.22 -3.71 0.17
C SER A 283 -22.93 -4.95 -0.68
N GLY A 284 -22.26 -4.78 -1.83
CA GLY A 284 -21.90 -5.86 -2.75
C GLY A 284 -20.66 -6.66 -2.34
N ILE A 285 -19.83 -6.13 -1.42
CA ILE A 285 -18.63 -6.82 -0.95
C ILE A 285 -19.02 -8.12 -0.25
N ASN A 286 -18.41 -9.22 -0.69
CA ASN A 286 -18.67 -10.57 -0.20
C ASN A 286 -17.36 -11.34 0.02
N ARG A 287 -17.46 -12.59 0.48
CA ARG A 287 -16.33 -13.43 0.86
C ARG A 287 -15.33 -13.68 -0.27
N TYR A 288 -15.74 -13.55 -1.52
CA TYR A 288 -14.96 -13.97 -2.69
C TYR A 288 -14.35 -12.79 -3.48
N ALA A 289 -14.95 -11.60 -3.42
CA ALA A 289 -14.50 -10.44 -4.18
C ALA A 289 -15.02 -9.11 -3.58
N LEU A 290 -14.37 -8.00 -3.94
CA LEU A 290 -14.85 -6.65 -3.63
C LEU A 290 -16.09 -6.25 -4.45
N TYR A 291 -16.20 -6.75 -5.67
CA TYR A 291 -17.31 -6.47 -6.58
C TYR A 291 -17.50 -7.65 -7.55
N SER A 292 -18.69 -7.71 -8.15
CA SER A 292 -19.02 -8.69 -9.21
C SER A 292 -18.46 -8.26 -10.56
N GLN A 293 -18.28 -9.20 -11.49
CA GLN A 293 -17.79 -8.90 -12.85
C GLN A 293 -18.67 -7.87 -13.58
N GLU A 294 -19.99 -8.07 -13.55
CA GLU A 294 -20.98 -7.20 -14.20
C GLU A 294 -21.73 -6.37 -13.16
N ASP A 295 -20.97 -5.61 -12.34
CA ASP A 295 -21.56 -4.75 -11.31
C ASP A 295 -21.80 -3.32 -11.84
N PRO A 296 -23.06 -2.92 -12.13
CA PRO A 296 -23.37 -1.57 -12.59
C PRO A 296 -23.04 -0.50 -11.53
N ALA A 297 -23.00 -0.87 -10.24
CA ALA A 297 -22.63 0.07 -9.18
C ALA A 297 -21.16 0.48 -9.27
N VAL A 298 -20.27 -0.41 -9.73
CA VAL A 298 -18.86 -0.07 -9.95
C VAL A 298 -18.72 0.93 -11.10
N LEU A 299 -19.45 0.76 -12.19
CA LEU A 299 -19.42 1.70 -13.32
C LEU A 299 -19.95 3.08 -12.89
N GLN A 300 -21.07 3.12 -12.16
CA GLN A 300 -21.60 4.36 -11.61
C GLN A 300 -20.61 5.01 -10.64
N LEU A 301 -19.94 4.24 -9.78
CA LEU A 301 -18.97 4.75 -8.82
C LEU A 301 -17.73 5.36 -9.51
N LEU A 302 -17.24 4.75 -10.57
CA LEU A 302 -16.13 5.31 -11.37
C LEU A 302 -16.54 6.66 -11.98
N GLU A 303 -17.77 6.76 -12.51
CA GLU A 303 -18.31 7.99 -13.07
C GLU A 303 -18.53 9.08 -12.01
N ASP A 304 -19.07 8.70 -10.85
CA ASP A 304 -19.24 9.59 -9.71
C ASP A 304 -17.90 10.16 -9.26
N MET A 305 -16.86 9.34 -9.11
CA MET A 305 -15.53 9.83 -8.72
C MET A 305 -14.95 10.79 -9.78
N ARG A 306 -15.19 10.52 -11.06
CA ARG A 306 -14.70 11.33 -12.18
C ARG A 306 -15.33 12.73 -12.22
N THR A 307 -16.62 12.85 -11.94
CA THR A 307 -17.39 14.08 -12.25
C THR A 307 -18.02 14.77 -11.04
N MET A 308 -18.25 14.06 -9.94
CA MET A 308 -19.01 14.60 -8.82
C MET A 308 -18.24 15.71 -8.09
N ALA A 309 -18.95 16.77 -7.71
CA ALA A 309 -18.35 17.86 -6.94
C ALA A 309 -17.81 17.37 -5.59
N VAL A 310 -16.57 17.77 -5.27
CA VAL A 310 -16.00 17.62 -3.94
C VAL A 310 -16.64 18.66 -3.01
N VAL A 311 -17.07 18.25 -1.82
CA VAL A 311 -17.75 19.12 -0.84
C VAL A 311 -16.97 19.31 0.46
N ASP A 312 -15.90 18.54 0.65
CA ASP A 312 -15.01 18.57 1.81
C ASP A 312 -13.72 17.81 1.46
N ALA A 313 -12.59 18.29 1.97
CA ALA A 313 -11.26 17.71 1.75
C ALA A 313 -10.44 17.75 3.04
N ASP A 314 -9.75 16.65 3.33
CA ASP A 314 -9.02 16.50 4.59
C ASP A 314 -7.84 15.54 4.43
N TYR A 315 -6.96 15.51 5.43
CA TYR A 315 -5.97 14.45 5.56
C TYR A 315 -6.64 13.11 5.80
N THR A 316 -5.94 12.06 5.38
CA THR A 316 -6.33 10.69 5.69
C THR A 316 -6.20 10.41 7.18
N GLN A 317 -6.90 9.38 7.68
CA GLN A 317 -6.92 9.10 9.11
C GLN A 317 -5.52 8.72 9.65
N ASP A 318 -4.72 8.02 8.86
CA ASP A 318 -3.35 7.65 9.19
C ASP A 318 -2.40 8.86 9.15
N GLU A 319 -2.59 9.81 8.24
CA GLU A 319 -1.83 11.07 8.26
C GLU A 319 -2.18 11.92 9.49
N LYS A 320 -3.46 11.99 9.88
CA LYS A 320 -3.89 12.72 11.07
C LYS A 320 -3.32 12.15 12.37
N ALA A 321 -3.11 10.82 12.41
CA ALA A 321 -2.55 10.16 13.59
C ALA A 321 -1.12 10.61 13.90
N LEU A 322 -0.40 11.14 12.90
CA LEU A 322 1.01 11.51 13.03
C LEU A 322 1.22 12.88 13.65
N LYS A 323 0.20 13.76 13.71
CA LYS A 323 0.21 15.09 14.36
C LYS A 323 1.54 15.89 14.26
N GLY A 324 2.30 15.74 13.17
CA GLY A 324 3.62 16.38 13.02
C GLY A 324 4.70 15.92 14.00
N ALA A 325 4.50 14.83 14.76
CA ALA A 325 5.52 14.27 15.64
C ALA A 325 6.59 13.58 14.79
N CYS A 326 7.69 14.31 14.55
CA CYS A 326 8.82 13.83 13.78
C CYS A 326 9.94 13.28 14.65
N ASP A 327 10.12 11.95 14.64
CA ASP A 327 11.37 11.33 15.08
C ASP A 327 12.17 10.83 13.87
N CYS A 328 12.95 11.73 13.26
CA CYS A 328 13.80 11.41 12.11
C CYS A 328 14.88 10.36 12.42
N THR A 329 15.11 9.98 13.69
CA THR A 329 16.11 8.98 14.08
C THR A 329 15.60 7.54 13.99
N GLN A 330 14.27 7.34 13.94
CA GLN A 330 13.62 6.03 13.76
C GLN A 330 13.15 5.78 12.32
N VAL A 331 13.35 6.73 11.41
CA VAL A 331 12.65 6.80 10.12
C VAL A 331 13.53 6.25 8.99
N VAL A 332 13.69 4.94 8.96
CA VAL A 332 13.94 4.21 7.68
C VAL A 332 12.60 3.76 7.07
N LYS A 333 11.49 3.96 7.79
CA LYS A 333 10.12 3.69 7.31
C LYS A 333 9.08 4.49 8.10
N PRO A 334 7.92 4.83 7.50
CA PRO A 334 6.98 3.82 7.03
C PRO A 334 6.33 4.14 5.68
N SER A 335 5.96 3.09 4.98
CA SER A 335 5.27 3.03 3.69
C SER A 335 3.85 3.64 3.67
N GLY A 336 3.53 4.57 4.58
CA GLY A 336 2.22 5.21 4.71
C GLY A 336 2.21 6.73 4.56
N HIS A 337 3.36 7.42 4.43
CA HIS A 337 3.42 8.88 4.54
C HIS A 337 3.68 9.59 3.22
N HIS A 338 2.88 9.27 2.22
CA HIS A 338 2.92 9.94 0.92
C HIS A 338 1.76 10.90 0.84
N LEU A 339 1.91 12.01 0.09
CA LEU A 339 0.85 13.00 -0.06
C LEU A 339 -0.40 12.33 -0.64
N LYS A 340 -1.42 12.19 0.20
CA LYS A 340 -2.74 11.67 -0.17
C LYS A 340 -3.80 12.46 0.57
N LEU A 341 -4.98 12.59 -0.01
CA LEU A 341 -6.08 13.35 0.60
C LEU A 341 -7.35 12.50 0.62
N ALA A 342 -8.13 12.67 1.68
CA ALA A 342 -9.48 12.15 1.76
C ALA A 342 -10.45 13.20 1.19
N LEU A 343 -10.97 12.95 -0.01
CA LEU A 343 -11.98 13.81 -0.62
C LEU A 343 -13.37 13.24 -0.35
N LYS A 344 -14.30 14.11 0.04
CA LYS A 344 -15.71 13.77 0.20
C LYS A 344 -16.52 14.35 -0.96
N MET A 345 -17.31 13.50 -1.59
CA MET A 345 -18.17 13.87 -2.71
C MET A 345 -19.56 14.33 -2.24
N ARG A 346 -20.28 15.01 -3.13
CA ARG A 346 -21.63 15.53 -2.87
C ARG A 346 -22.62 14.48 -2.34
N ASN A 347 -22.52 13.23 -2.79
CA ASN A 347 -23.36 12.10 -2.37
C ASN A 347 -22.88 11.41 -1.06
N PHE A 348 -22.03 12.08 -0.27
CA PHE A 348 -21.40 11.57 0.95
C PHE A 348 -20.32 10.47 0.75
N GLY A 349 -20.13 10.01 -0.49
CA GLY A 349 -19.05 9.10 -0.85
C GLY A 349 -17.68 9.69 -0.54
N LYS A 350 -16.70 8.84 -0.30
CA LYS A 350 -15.32 9.25 -0.06
C LYS A 350 -14.38 8.58 -1.06
N ALA A 351 -13.41 9.33 -1.54
CA ALA A 351 -12.35 8.84 -2.40
C ALA A 351 -10.98 9.30 -1.89
N MET A 352 -9.98 8.44 -2.04
CA MET A 352 -8.59 8.72 -1.74
C MET A 352 -7.94 9.35 -2.96
N PHE A 353 -7.52 10.60 -2.85
CA PHE A 353 -6.79 11.29 -3.90
C PHE A 353 -5.28 11.09 -3.73
N LYS A 354 -4.64 10.50 -4.73
CA LYS A 354 -3.17 10.50 -4.86
C LYS A 354 -2.79 11.36 -6.07
N PRO A 355 -2.07 12.48 -5.89
CA PRO A 355 -1.72 13.39 -6.97
C PRO A 355 -0.61 12.83 -7.86
N MET A 356 -0.53 13.37 -9.07
CA MET A 356 0.60 13.18 -9.97
C MET A 356 1.89 13.72 -9.35
N ARG A 357 2.93 12.89 -9.36
CA ARG A 357 4.28 13.22 -8.86
C ARG A 357 5.39 13.02 -9.89
N GLN A 358 5.13 12.21 -10.91
CA GLN A 358 6.09 11.82 -11.93
C GLN A 358 5.40 11.82 -13.29
N GLN A 359 6.12 12.19 -14.36
CA GLN A 359 5.65 12.13 -15.74
C GLN A 359 5.43 10.69 -16.19
N ARG A 360 4.71 10.51 -17.29
CA ARG A 360 4.31 9.18 -17.81
C ARG A 360 5.47 8.42 -18.45
N GLU A 361 6.41 9.15 -19.04
CA GLU A 361 7.55 8.64 -19.77
C GLU A 361 8.76 8.39 -18.86
N GLU A 362 8.74 8.93 -17.65
CA GLU A 362 9.84 8.79 -16.69
C GLU A 362 9.82 7.41 -16.03
N GLU A 363 10.97 6.74 -16.01
CA GLU A 363 11.18 5.55 -15.18
C GLU A 363 11.77 5.94 -13.82
N THR A 364 11.47 5.16 -12.78
CA THR A 364 12.21 5.23 -11.51
C THR A 364 13.70 4.99 -11.78
N PRO A 365 14.62 5.81 -11.27
CA PRO A 365 16.05 5.57 -11.44
C PRO A 365 16.50 4.19 -10.93
N GLU A 366 17.59 3.66 -11.47
CA GLU A 366 18.12 2.35 -11.08
C GLU A 366 18.55 2.30 -9.61
N ASP A 367 19.19 3.38 -9.14
CA ASP A 367 19.73 3.50 -7.78
C ASP A 367 18.66 3.70 -6.70
N PHE A 368 17.39 3.88 -7.07
CA PHE A 368 16.31 4.09 -6.11
C PHE A 368 15.91 2.76 -5.48
N PHE A 369 16.05 2.68 -4.16
CA PHE A 369 15.47 1.60 -3.37
C PHE A 369 13.93 1.66 -3.47
N TYR A 370 13.32 0.48 -3.49
CA TYR A 370 11.86 0.31 -3.64
C TYR A 370 11.03 1.03 -2.57
N PHE A 371 11.60 1.33 -1.40
CA PHE A 371 10.94 2.10 -0.33
C PHE A 371 11.09 3.62 -0.46
N VAL A 372 11.97 4.11 -1.34
CA VAL A 372 12.14 5.53 -1.67
C VAL A 372 11.38 5.94 -2.94
N ASP A 373 11.01 4.97 -3.78
CA ASP A 373 10.27 5.21 -5.03
C ASP A 373 9.00 6.07 -4.85
N PHE A 374 8.63 6.82 -5.88
CA PHE A 374 7.45 7.68 -5.83
C PHE A 374 6.16 6.86 -5.95
N GLN A 375 5.12 7.29 -5.25
CA GLN A 375 3.77 6.81 -5.51
C GLN A 375 3.14 7.57 -6.67
N ARG A 376 2.58 6.82 -7.62
CA ARG A 376 2.04 7.28 -8.90
C ARG A 376 0.54 7.05 -8.92
N HIS A 377 -0.19 8.04 -9.40
CA HIS A 377 -1.62 7.91 -9.65
C HIS A 377 -1.92 6.95 -10.81
N ASN A 378 -1.12 6.97 -11.88
CA ASN A 378 -1.26 6.06 -13.02
C ASN A 378 -1.24 4.59 -12.60
N ALA A 379 -0.39 4.26 -11.63
CA ALA A 379 -0.25 2.89 -11.15
C ALA A 379 -1.48 2.41 -10.38
N GLU A 380 -2.15 3.26 -9.59
CA GLU A 380 -3.40 2.89 -8.91
C GLU A 380 -4.54 2.63 -9.90
N ILE A 381 -4.67 3.51 -10.92
CA ILE A 381 -5.68 3.35 -11.97
C ILE A 381 -5.43 2.06 -12.75
N ALA A 382 -4.21 1.88 -13.26
CA ALA A 382 -3.84 0.70 -14.01
C ALA A 382 -3.92 -0.60 -13.20
N ALA A 383 -3.57 -0.56 -11.91
CA ALA A 383 -3.70 -1.70 -11.01
C ALA A 383 -5.16 -2.18 -10.90
N PHE A 384 -6.12 -1.27 -10.73
CA PHE A 384 -7.54 -1.60 -10.70
C PHE A 384 -8.01 -2.27 -12.00
N HIS A 385 -7.65 -1.69 -13.16
CA HIS A 385 -8.05 -2.25 -14.44
C HIS A 385 -7.41 -3.62 -14.71
N LEU A 386 -6.13 -3.82 -14.34
CA LEU A 386 -5.45 -5.10 -14.47
C LEU A 386 -6.04 -6.16 -13.54
N ASP A 387 -6.33 -5.81 -12.29
CA ASP A 387 -6.97 -6.72 -11.32
C ASP A 387 -8.36 -7.18 -11.79
N ARG A 388 -9.12 -6.29 -12.45
CA ARG A 388 -10.38 -6.64 -13.12
C ARG A 388 -10.17 -7.54 -14.32
N ILE A 389 -9.15 -7.29 -15.16
CA ILE A 389 -8.81 -8.13 -16.33
C ILE A 389 -8.34 -9.52 -15.90
N LEU A 390 -7.65 -9.66 -14.77
CA LEU A 390 -7.29 -10.98 -14.22
C LEU A 390 -8.46 -11.69 -13.52
N ASP A 391 -9.60 -10.99 -13.40
CA ASP A 391 -10.78 -11.38 -12.63
C ASP A 391 -10.43 -11.80 -11.19
N PHE A 392 -9.53 -11.02 -10.57
CA PHE A 392 -9.24 -11.10 -9.14
C PHE A 392 -10.28 -10.31 -8.34
N ARG A 393 -10.58 -9.07 -8.75
CA ARG A 393 -11.59 -8.17 -8.16
C ARG A 393 -11.31 -7.89 -6.68
N ARG A 394 -10.06 -7.53 -6.37
CA ARG A 394 -9.50 -7.32 -5.03
C ARG A 394 -8.90 -5.93 -4.81
N VAL A 395 -8.81 -5.10 -5.86
CA VAL A 395 -8.46 -3.68 -5.78
C VAL A 395 -9.75 -2.84 -5.74
N PRO A 396 -9.92 -1.87 -4.81
CA PRO A 396 -11.08 -0.97 -4.84
C PRO A 396 -11.18 -0.22 -6.19
N PRO A 397 -12.39 0.18 -6.64
CA PRO A 397 -12.52 0.98 -7.87
C PRO A 397 -11.66 2.25 -7.83
N VAL A 398 -10.91 2.51 -8.90
CA VAL A 398 -10.05 3.69 -9.05
C VAL A 398 -10.36 4.38 -10.37
N ALA A 399 -10.56 5.70 -10.32
CA ALA A 399 -10.74 6.55 -11.50
C ALA A 399 -9.72 7.69 -11.52
N GLY A 400 -9.25 8.05 -12.70
CA GLY A 400 -8.45 9.25 -12.93
C GLY A 400 -9.30 10.51 -12.99
N ARG A 401 -8.79 11.61 -12.40
CA ARG A 401 -9.42 12.93 -12.47
C ARG A 401 -8.40 14.07 -12.48
N ARG A 402 -8.69 15.11 -13.27
CA ARG A 402 -8.06 16.43 -13.15
C ARG A 402 -8.85 17.25 -12.15
N LEU A 403 -8.23 17.56 -11.02
CA LEU A 403 -8.85 18.22 -9.89
C LEU A 403 -8.41 19.69 -9.87
N ASN A 404 -9.35 20.63 -9.71
CA ASN A 404 -8.99 22.02 -9.42
C ASN A 404 -8.61 22.11 -7.94
N VAL A 405 -7.31 22.14 -7.62
CA VAL A 405 -6.84 22.06 -6.22
C VAL A 405 -7.22 23.27 -5.41
N THR A 406 -7.42 24.43 -6.06
CA THR A 406 -7.90 25.65 -5.42
C THR A 406 -9.38 25.51 -5.04
N GLY A 407 -10.24 25.22 -6.01
CA GLY A 407 -11.70 25.18 -5.81
C GLY A 407 -12.24 23.88 -5.20
N GLU A 408 -11.55 22.75 -5.35
CA GLU A 408 -11.99 21.41 -4.92
C GLU A 408 -11.14 20.80 -3.81
N VAL A 409 -10.07 21.46 -3.35
CA VAL A 409 -9.34 21.08 -2.13
C VAL A 409 -9.26 22.28 -1.18
N LEU A 410 -8.52 23.33 -1.55
CA LEU A 410 -8.22 24.44 -0.65
C LEU A 410 -9.48 25.15 -0.14
N HIS A 411 -10.40 25.51 -1.04
CA HIS A 411 -11.62 26.27 -0.69
C HIS A 411 -12.71 25.44 0.02
N VAL A 412 -12.63 24.12 -0.04
CA VAL A 412 -13.58 23.19 0.61
C VAL A 412 -12.99 22.52 1.86
N ALA A 413 -11.70 22.67 2.11
CA ALA A 413 -11.05 22.13 3.29
C ALA A 413 -11.44 22.91 4.54
N HIS A 414 -11.95 22.20 5.55
CA HIS A 414 -12.21 22.75 6.89
C HIS A 414 -11.00 22.57 7.83
N ASN A 415 -10.01 21.78 7.43
CA ASN A 415 -8.82 21.52 8.22
C ASN A 415 -7.79 22.65 8.02
N GLU A 416 -7.49 23.40 9.08
CA GLU A 416 -6.53 24.50 9.05
C GLU A 416 -5.09 24.04 8.74
N ASP A 417 -4.66 22.88 9.24
CA ASP A 417 -3.34 22.32 8.91
C ASP A 417 -3.23 22.02 7.41
N LEU A 418 -4.29 21.50 6.79
CA LEU A 418 -4.31 21.24 5.35
C LEU A 418 -4.29 22.54 4.54
N ARG A 419 -5.00 23.58 4.98
CA ARG A 419 -5.00 24.88 4.29
C ARG A 419 -3.63 25.57 4.40
N ALA A 420 -2.97 25.44 5.54
CA ALA A 420 -1.69 26.10 5.82
C ALA A 420 -0.52 25.60 4.95
N VAL A 421 -0.63 24.40 4.35
CA VAL A 421 0.41 23.85 3.46
C VAL A 421 0.25 24.27 2.00
N PHE A 422 -0.80 25.04 1.64
CA PHE A 422 -0.95 25.60 0.31
C PHE A 422 -0.13 26.88 0.15
N PHE A 423 0.46 27.06 -1.03
CA PHE A 423 1.22 28.25 -1.38
C PHE A 423 1.21 28.48 -2.90
N THR A 424 1.52 29.71 -3.31
CA THR A 424 1.72 30.06 -4.71
C THR A 424 3.20 29.95 -5.07
N SER A 425 3.52 29.15 -6.08
CA SER A 425 4.89 29.02 -6.59
C SER A 425 5.37 30.27 -7.32
N PRO A 426 6.70 30.44 -7.54
CA PRO A 426 7.22 31.53 -8.38
C PRO A 426 6.68 31.55 -9.81
N ALA A 427 6.20 30.41 -10.32
CA ALA A 427 5.55 30.30 -11.63
C ALA A 427 4.05 30.62 -11.60
N ASN A 428 3.54 31.15 -10.48
CA ASN A 428 2.13 31.49 -10.26
C ASN A 428 1.18 30.28 -10.31
N ASN A 429 1.68 29.07 -9.97
CA ASN A 429 0.86 27.87 -9.80
C ASN A 429 0.47 27.67 -8.32
N THR A 430 -0.72 27.14 -8.08
CA THR A 430 -1.16 26.73 -6.74
C THR A 430 -0.55 25.37 -6.39
N CYS A 431 0.16 25.31 -5.28
CA CYS A 431 0.89 24.13 -4.82
C CYS A 431 0.51 23.76 -3.39
N PHE A 432 0.69 22.50 -3.05
CA PHE A 432 0.61 22.03 -1.66
C PHE A 432 1.56 20.87 -1.42
N PHE A 433 1.96 20.65 -0.17
CA PHE A 433 2.85 19.57 0.22
C PHE A 433 2.32 18.84 1.46
N ALA A 434 2.86 17.66 1.74
CA ALA A 434 2.49 16.91 2.94
C ALA A 434 3.28 17.45 4.14
N LYS A 435 2.59 17.69 5.26
CA LYS A 435 3.24 17.90 6.57
C LYS A 435 3.72 16.53 7.08
N CYS A 436 4.74 15.98 6.43
CA CYS A 436 5.19 14.60 6.57
C CYS A 436 6.68 14.47 6.96
N LEU A 437 6.96 13.54 7.89
CA LEU A 437 8.26 13.03 8.33
C LEU A 437 9.41 12.96 7.29
N TYR A 438 9.14 12.54 6.05
CA TYR A 438 10.17 12.30 5.02
C TYR A 438 10.17 13.35 3.90
N VAL A 439 9.04 14.05 3.73
CA VAL A 439 8.68 14.85 2.55
C VAL A 439 8.13 16.20 3.00
N CYS A 440 8.69 16.75 4.09
CA CYS A 440 8.25 17.98 4.76
C CYS A 440 8.78 19.26 4.10
N LYS A 441 9.38 19.15 2.92
CA LYS A 441 10.04 20.26 2.23
C LYS A 441 9.25 20.66 1.00
N THR A 442 9.25 21.96 0.68
CA THR A 442 8.62 22.52 -0.52
C THR A 442 9.14 21.91 -1.82
N GLU A 443 10.33 21.31 -1.81
CA GLU A 443 10.92 20.55 -2.93
C GLU A 443 10.10 19.31 -3.35
N TYR A 444 9.19 18.85 -2.48
CA TYR A 444 8.28 17.74 -2.78
C TYR A 444 6.81 18.15 -2.88
N ALA A 445 6.56 19.44 -3.01
CA ALA A 445 5.22 19.93 -3.30
C ALA A 445 4.73 19.42 -4.65
N VAL A 446 3.42 19.25 -4.75
CA VAL A 446 2.74 19.05 -6.05
C VAL A 446 2.01 20.34 -6.38
N CYS A 447 2.03 20.70 -7.66
CA CYS A 447 1.49 21.96 -8.16
C CYS A 447 0.50 21.70 -9.28
N GLY A 448 -0.56 22.50 -9.33
CA GLY A 448 -1.41 22.57 -10.52
C GLY A 448 -0.74 23.31 -11.68
N SER A 449 -1.45 23.42 -12.80
CA SER A 449 -1.06 24.28 -13.93
C SER A 449 -2.25 25.11 -14.46
N PRO A 450 -2.51 26.30 -13.90
CA PRO A 450 -1.99 26.78 -12.61
C PRO A 450 -2.70 26.11 -11.41
N ASP A 451 -3.96 25.70 -11.55
CA ASP A 451 -4.79 25.12 -10.47
C ASP A 451 -5.23 23.69 -10.73
N LEU A 452 -5.12 23.21 -11.97
CA LEU A 452 -5.52 21.84 -12.32
C LEU A 452 -4.36 20.88 -12.04
N LEU A 453 -4.61 19.89 -11.17
CA LEU A 453 -3.68 18.82 -10.87
C LEU A 453 -4.34 17.48 -11.15
N GLU A 454 -3.65 16.65 -11.92
CA GLU A 454 -4.07 15.29 -12.18
C GLU A 454 -3.82 14.37 -10.97
N GLY A 455 -4.70 13.41 -10.74
CA GLY A 455 -4.45 12.33 -9.80
C GLY A 455 -5.48 11.20 -9.90
N SER A 456 -5.28 10.20 -9.05
CA SER A 456 -6.15 9.03 -8.95
C SER A 456 -7.10 9.19 -7.77
N LEU A 457 -8.35 8.75 -7.96
CA LEU A 457 -9.37 8.67 -6.92
C LEU A 457 -9.71 7.22 -6.68
N SER A 458 -9.24 6.67 -5.56
CA SER A 458 -9.57 5.31 -5.13
C SER A 458 -10.78 5.34 -4.20
N ALA A 459 -11.81 4.56 -4.50
CA ALA A 459 -13.00 4.47 -3.66
C ALA A 459 -12.65 3.96 -2.25
N TYR A 460 -13.18 4.62 -1.22
CA TYR A 460 -12.99 4.14 0.15
C TYR A 460 -13.72 2.82 0.37
N LEU A 461 -13.06 1.90 1.07
CA LEU A 461 -13.72 0.74 1.68
C LEU A 461 -14.63 1.18 2.85
N PRO A 462 -15.56 0.31 3.30
CA PRO A 462 -16.37 0.62 4.48
C PRO A 462 -15.49 0.94 5.70
N GLY A 463 -15.99 1.82 6.56
CA GLY A 463 -15.26 2.28 7.75
C GLY A 463 -14.91 1.11 8.67
N LEU A 464 -13.74 1.18 9.31
CA LEU A 464 -13.23 0.12 10.20
C LEU A 464 -14.17 -0.22 11.36
N SER A 465 -15.05 0.70 11.77
CA SER A 465 -16.03 0.44 12.83
C SER A 465 -17.15 -0.52 12.42
N VAL A 466 -17.45 -0.64 11.12
CA VAL A 466 -18.49 -1.57 10.61
C VAL A 466 -17.90 -2.76 9.87
N ALA A 467 -16.75 -2.57 9.22
CA ALA A 467 -16.00 -3.65 8.58
C ALA A 467 -14.53 -3.59 9.03
N PRO A 468 -14.20 -4.15 10.22
CA PRO A 468 -12.83 -4.27 10.68
C PRO A 468 -11.98 -5.06 9.68
N ARG A 469 -10.72 -4.62 9.54
CA ARG A 469 -9.73 -5.27 8.70
C ARG A 469 -8.50 -5.58 9.51
N LEU A 470 -7.87 -6.71 9.20
CA LEU A 470 -6.60 -7.12 9.77
C LEU A 470 -5.50 -6.86 8.75
N SER A 471 -4.50 -6.08 9.13
CA SER A 471 -3.27 -5.91 8.37
C SER A 471 -2.28 -7.01 8.78
N VAL A 472 -1.87 -7.83 7.83
CA VAL A 472 -1.00 -8.99 8.06
C VAL A 472 0.32 -8.78 7.31
N PRO A 473 1.49 -8.94 7.98
CA PRO A 473 2.78 -8.91 7.30
C PRO A 473 2.87 -10.00 6.23
N ASN A 474 3.34 -9.62 5.05
CA ASN A 474 3.63 -10.58 3.98
C ASN A 474 4.88 -11.40 4.35
N PRO A 475 4.86 -12.75 4.31
CA PRO A 475 6.05 -13.56 4.58
C PRO A 475 7.23 -13.25 3.65
N TRP A 476 6.94 -12.79 2.42
CA TRP A 476 7.94 -12.32 1.45
C TRP A 476 8.13 -10.81 1.47
N THR A 477 7.83 -10.14 2.59
CA THR A 477 8.19 -8.74 2.79
C THR A 477 9.70 -8.56 2.63
N ARG A 478 10.14 -7.46 2.03
CA ARG A 478 11.56 -7.15 1.86
C ARG A 478 12.17 -6.49 3.11
N SER A 479 13.49 -6.40 3.13
CA SER A 479 14.28 -5.68 4.14
C SER A 479 14.25 -4.18 3.90
N TYR A 480 13.48 -3.45 4.69
CA TYR A 480 13.38 -1.99 4.59
C TYR A 480 14.58 -1.26 5.21
N THR A 481 15.77 -1.67 4.80
CA THR A 481 17.08 -1.15 5.16
C THR A 481 17.99 -1.25 3.94
N PHE A 482 19.04 -0.43 3.89
CA PHE A 482 19.93 -0.39 2.72
C PHE A 482 20.81 -1.64 2.56
N SER A 483 21.11 -2.34 3.65
CA SER A 483 22.04 -3.48 3.67
C SER A 483 21.40 -4.79 4.13
N GLY A 484 20.17 -4.77 4.63
CA GLY A 484 19.51 -5.96 5.13
C GLY A 484 19.10 -6.89 4.00
N GLN A 485 19.10 -8.19 4.28
CA GLN A 485 18.45 -9.20 3.45
C GLN A 485 17.40 -9.92 4.28
N GLN A 486 16.40 -10.51 3.62
CA GLN A 486 15.37 -11.30 4.27
C GLN A 486 15.63 -12.79 4.11
N GLU A 487 15.05 -13.60 5.01
CA GLU A 487 15.27 -15.04 5.00
C GLU A 487 14.90 -15.67 3.65
N TRP A 488 13.80 -15.25 3.04
CA TRP A 488 13.34 -15.76 1.75
C TRP A 488 14.28 -15.44 0.58
N GLU A 489 15.17 -14.45 0.72
CA GLU A 489 16.15 -14.07 -0.32
C GLU A 489 17.34 -15.02 -0.35
N VAL A 490 17.68 -15.62 0.80
CA VAL A 490 18.86 -16.48 0.97
C VAL A 490 18.51 -17.97 1.15
N ASN A 491 17.29 -18.27 1.62
CA ASN A 491 16.83 -19.64 1.87
C ASN A 491 15.93 -20.14 0.72
N PRO A 492 16.40 -21.07 -0.13
CA PRO A 492 15.58 -21.62 -1.23
C PRO A 492 14.41 -22.49 -0.76
N PHE A 493 14.42 -22.95 0.49
CA PHE A 493 13.37 -23.77 1.12
C PHE A 493 12.44 -22.96 2.02
N PHE A 494 12.50 -21.62 1.97
CA PHE A 494 11.70 -20.74 2.83
C PHE A 494 10.20 -21.07 2.77
N CYS A 495 9.65 -21.33 1.58
CA CYS A 495 8.23 -21.64 1.45
C CYS A 495 7.81 -22.94 2.17
N ASP A 496 8.72 -23.91 2.34
CA ASP A 496 8.37 -25.15 3.05
C ASP A 496 8.09 -24.89 4.53
N SER A 497 8.78 -23.91 5.12
CA SER A 497 8.47 -23.41 6.47
C SER A 497 7.17 -22.63 6.50
N VAL A 498 6.94 -21.76 5.49
CA VAL A 498 5.68 -21.00 5.36
C VAL A 498 4.47 -21.92 5.27
N LYS A 499 4.55 -23.02 4.50
CA LYS A 499 3.48 -24.02 4.37
C LYS A 499 3.09 -24.69 5.69
N GLN A 500 3.94 -24.64 6.72
CA GLN A 500 3.65 -25.20 8.04
C GLN A 500 3.05 -24.17 9.01
N MET A 501 3.19 -22.88 8.72
CA MET A 501 2.74 -21.79 9.59
C MET A 501 1.27 -21.44 9.37
N HIS A 502 0.52 -21.24 10.46
CA HIS A 502 -0.81 -20.61 10.39
C HIS A 502 -0.68 -19.13 10.00
N PRO A 503 -1.54 -18.56 9.14
CA PRO A 503 -2.69 -19.18 8.45
C PRO A 503 -2.37 -19.74 7.04
N TYR A 504 -1.10 -19.94 6.69
CA TYR A 504 -0.67 -20.36 5.35
C TYR A 504 -0.75 -21.87 5.11
N ASN A 505 -0.84 -22.65 6.19
CA ASN A 505 -0.93 -24.11 6.19
C ASN A 505 -2.33 -24.66 5.86
N THR A 506 -3.35 -23.81 5.79
CA THR A 506 -4.74 -24.20 5.56
C THR A 506 -5.44 -23.28 4.58
N GLY A 507 -6.51 -23.78 3.96
CA GLY A 507 -7.38 -22.99 3.09
C GLY A 507 -6.70 -22.45 1.82
N ASN A 508 -7.17 -21.29 1.37
CA ASN A 508 -6.69 -20.63 0.16
C ASN A 508 -5.63 -19.56 0.39
N ARG A 509 -5.18 -19.37 1.64
CA ARG A 509 -4.34 -18.21 2.02
C ARG A 509 -3.05 -18.12 1.21
N LEU A 510 -2.30 -19.21 1.12
CA LEU A 510 -1.03 -19.25 0.38
C LEU A 510 -1.26 -19.10 -1.14
N LEU A 511 -2.32 -19.70 -1.68
CA LEU A 511 -2.71 -19.50 -3.09
C LEU A 511 -3.08 -18.04 -3.39
N ASN A 512 -3.75 -17.36 -2.45
CA ASN A 512 -4.08 -15.95 -2.60
C ASN A 512 -2.82 -15.07 -2.58
N ILE A 513 -1.79 -15.41 -1.79
CA ILE A 513 -0.48 -14.74 -1.84
C ILE A 513 0.17 -14.93 -3.20
N ILE A 514 0.03 -16.09 -3.82
CA ILE A 514 0.60 -16.35 -5.15
C ILE A 514 -0.13 -15.56 -6.23
N ASP A 515 -1.46 -15.47 -6.18
CA ASP A 515 -2.23 -14.57 -7.06
C ASP A 515 -1.73 -13.12 -6.91
N MET A 516 -1.53 -12.65 -5.67
CA MET A 516 -1.04 -11.30 -5.35
C MET A 516 0.40 -11.08 -5.84
N SER A 517 1.28 -12.08 -5.70
CA SER A 517 2.66 -12.04 -6.21
C SER A 517 2.71 -11.97 -7.74
N ILE A 518 1.83 -12.69 -8.43
CA ILE A 518 1.69 -12.59 -9.89
C ILE A 518 1.22 -11.19 -10.28
N PHE A 519 0.21 -10.66 -9.59
CA PHE A 519 -0.29 -9.30 -9.80
C PHE A 519 0.83 -8.26 -9.60
N ASP A 520 1.51 -8.31 -8.46
CA ASP A 520 2.59 -7.39 -8.11
C ASP A 520 3.76 -7.50 -9.10
N PHE A 521 4.08 -8.70 -9.59
CA PHE A 521 5.13 -8.88 -10.61
C PHE A 521 4.74 -8.27 -11.96
N LEU A 522 3.49 -8.43 -12.40
CA LEU A 522 3.01 -7.84 -13.65
C LEU A 522 3.12 -6.32 -13.63
N ILE A 523 2.78 -5.69 -12.51
CA ILE A 523 2.91 -4.23 -12.36
C ILE A 523 4.33 -3.79 -11.96
N GLY A 524 5.17 -4.69 -11.44
CA GLY A 524 6.51 -4.37 -10.93
C GLY A 524 6.50 -3.73 -9.53
N ASN A 525 5.50 -4.01 -8.71
CA ASN A 525 5.37 -3.48 -7.35
C ASN A 525 6.20 -4.33 -6.37
N MET A 526 7.26 -3.73 -5.82
CA MET A 526 8.15 -4.38 -4.85
C MET A 526 7.76 -4.12 -3.39
N ASP A 527 6.80 -3.23 -3.12
CA ASP A 527 6.51 -2.69 -1.78
C ASP A 527 5.32 -3.36 -1.08
N ARG A 528 5.02 -4.62 -1.42
CA ARG A 528 3.97 -5.41 -0.76
C ARG A 528 4.43 -5.95 0.60
N HIS A 529 4.66 -5.06 1.57
CA HIS A 529 5.07 -5.47 2.92
C HIS A 529 3.94 -6.08 3.75
N HIS A 530 2.71 -5.65 3.53
CA HIS A 530 1.53 -6.12 4.24
C HIS A 530 0.40 -6.31 3.23
N TYR A 531 -0.57 -7.12 3.61
CA TYR A 531 -1.86 -7.22 2.93
C TYR A 531 -2.97 -7.09 3.97
N GLU A 532 -4.15 -6.66 3.55
CA GLU A 532 -5.32 -6.58 4.43
C GLU A 532 -6.34 -7.67 4.11
N VAL A 533 -7.06 -8.10 5.14
CA VAL A 533 -8.26 -8.95 5.00
C VAL A 533 -9.40 -8.44 5.86
N PHE A 534 -10.64 -8.67 5.43
CA PHE A 534 -11.80 -8.42 6.28
C PHE A 534 -11.86 -9.45 7.40
N THR A 535 -11.87 -8.97 8.65
CA THR A 535 -11.89 -9.84 9.83
C THR A 535 -13.09 -10.78 9.82
N LYS A 536 -14.24 -10.34 9.30
CA LYS A 536 -15.47 -11.14 9.19
C LYS A 536 -15.29 -12.46 8.44
N PHE A 537 -14.44 -12.49 7.41
CA PHE A 537 -14.26 -13.68 6.56
C PHE A 537 -13.18 -14.64 7.07
N GLY A 538 -12.45 -14.25 8.13
CA GLY A 538 -11.38 -15.07 8.72
C GLY A 538 -10.28 -15.43 7.73
N ASP A 539 -9.66 -16.59 7.94
CA ASP A 539 -8.50 -17.04 7.15
C ASP A 539 -8.84 -17.38 5.70
N GLU A 540 -10.10 -17.70 5.42
CA GLU A 540 -10.62 -18.02 4.09
C GLU A 540 -11.03 -16.78 3.26
N GLY A 541 -10.95 -15.58 3.83
CA GLY A 541 -11.17 -14.34 3.09
C GLY A 541 -10.11 -14.10 2.01
N PHE A 542 -10.50 -13.44 0.92
CA PHE A 542 -9.57 -12.97 -0.09
C PHE A 542 -8.67 -11.84 0.44
N LEU A 543 -7.51 -11.62 -0.21
CA LEU A 543 -6.57 -10.55 0.15
C LEU A 543 -6.93 -9.26 -0.57
N LEU A 544 -6.97 -8.14 0.14
CA LEU A 544 -7.15 -6.82 -0.45
C LEU A 544 -5.84 -6.35 -1.08
N HIS A 545 -5.89 -5.99 -2.37
CA HIS A 545 -4.76 -5.46 -3.12
C HIS A 545 -4.76 -3.92 -3.03
N LEU A 546 -4.40 -3.37 -1.86
CA LEU A 546 -4.38 -1.91 -1.59
C LEU A 546 -3.00 -1.30 -1.90
N ASP A 547 -2.89 0.02 -2.03
CA ASP A 547 -1.62 0.73 -2.19
C ASP A 547 -0.73 0.21 -3.32
N ASN A 548 -1.24 0.28 -4.56
CA ASN A 548 -0.55 -0.21 -5.75
C ASN A 548 0.29 0.89 -6.45
N ALA A 549 0.34 2.09 -5.85
CA ALA A 549 0.96 3.28 -6.43
C ALA A 549 2.48 3.17 -6.71
N ARG A 550 3.18 2.15 -6.20
CA ARG A 550 4.60 1.85 -6.55
C ARG A 550 4.76 0.85 -7.70
N GLY A 551 3.65 0.44 -8.34
CA GLY A 551 3.69 -0.27 -9.60
C GLY A 551 4.05 0.65 -10.77
N PHE A 552 4.33 0.07 -11.94
CA PHE A 552 4.58 0.78 -13.20
C PHE A 552 5.66 1.87 -13.09
N GLY A 553 6.67 1.68 -12.24
CA GLY A 553 7.82 2.60 -12.15
C GLY A 553 8.90 2.33 -13.19
N LYS A 554 9.06 1.08 -13.63
CA LYS A 554 10.04 0.70 -14.65
C LYS A 554 9.37 -0.19 -15.70
N HIS A 555 9.41 0.19 -16.97
CA HIS A 555 8.95 -0.66 -18.08
C HIS A 555 10.10 -1.43 -18.73
N SER A 556 11.33 -0.96 -18.61
CA SER A 556 12.53 -1.60 -19.18
C SER A 556 13.07 -2.74 -18.30
N HIS A 557 12.73 -2.73 -17.01
CA HIS A 557 13.14 -3.76 -16.03
C HIS A 557 11.99 -4.69 -15.62
N ASP A 558 12.31 -5.95 -15.32
CA ASP A 558 11.37 -6.92 -14.74
C ASP A 558 11.97 -7.55 -13.48
N GLU A 559 11.44 -7.17 -12.32
CA GLU A 559 11.97 -7.60 -11.03
C GLU A 559 11.53 -9.03 -10.67
N LEU A 560 12.37 -10.01 -11.02
CA LEU A 560 12.06 -11.44 -10.82
C LEU A 560 11.89 -11.85 -9.36
N SER A 561 12.50 -11.11 -8.40
CA SER A 561 12.36 -11.44 -6.99
C SER A 561 10.92 -11.29 -6.48
N ILE A 562 10.05 -10.52 -7.15
CA ILE A 562 8.61 -10.44 -6.81
C ILE A 562 7.91 -11.79 -7.01
N LEU A 563 8.39 -12.64 -7.94
CA LEU A 563 7.87 -13.99 -8.18
C LEU A 563 8.42 -15.05 -7.22
N ALA A 564 9.19 -14.68 -6.18
CA ALA A 564 9.70 -15.62 -5.20
C ALA A 564 8.61 -16.53 -4.57
N PRO A 565 7.42 -16.03 -4.17
CA PRO A 565 6.35 -16.89 -3.67
C PRO A 565 5.94 -17.98 -4.68
N LEU A 566 5.75 -17.62 -5.96
CA LEU A 566 5.39 -18.60 -7.00
C LEU A 566 6.51 -19.62 -7.24
N SER A 567 7.76 -19.16 -7.34
CA SER A 567 8.90 -20.01 -7.70
C SER A 567 9.35 -20.93 -6.57
N GLN A 568 9.25 -20.49 -5.31
CA GLN A 568 9.58 -21.28 -4.13
C GLN A 568 8.44 -22.26 -3.79
N CYS A 569 7.20 -21.78 -3.71
CA CYS A 569 6.08 -22.63 -3.31
C CYS A 569 5.64 -23.61 -4.39
N CYS A 570 5.86 -23.24 -5.67
CA CYS A 570 5.47 -23.99 -6.85
C CYS A 570 4.03 -24.50 -6.82
N MET A 571 3.08 -23.62 -6.51
CA MET A 571 1.65 -23.90 -6.57
C MET A 571 0.91 -22.73 -7.21
N ILE A 572 -0.21 -22.98 -7.87
CA ILE A 572 -1.03 -21.94 -8.51
C ILE A 572 -2.48 -22.42 -8.64
N LYS A 573 -3.44 -21.50 -8.54
CA LYS A 573 -4.84 -21.79 -8.84
C LYS A 573 -5.02 -22.11 -10.31
N ARG A 574 -5.88 -23.10 -10.58
CA ARG A 574 -6.24 -23.48 -11.94
C ARG A 574 -6.95 -22.34 -12.66
N SER A 575 -7.85 -21.61 -11.99
CA SER A 575 -8.55 -20.46 -12.58
C SER A 575 -7.57 -19.40 -13.06
N THR A 576 -6.64 -18.98 -12.19
CA THR A 576 -5.58 -18.01 -12.47
C THR A 576 -4.73 -18.47 -13.65
N LEU A 577 -4.22 -19.71 -13.63
CA LEU A 577 -3.37 -20.22 -14.71
C LEU A 577 -4.09 -20.22 -16.07
N LEU A 578 -5.36 -20.64 -16.11
CA LEU A 578 -6.13 -20.67 -17.36
C LEU A 578 -6.37 -19.26 -17.93
N ARG A 579 -6.64 -18.27 -17.07
CA ARG A 579 -6.78 -16.86 -17.48
C ARG A 579 -5.47 -16.29 -17.99
N LEU A 580 -4.36 -16.55 -17.30
CA LEU A 580 -3.02 -16.13 -17.75
C LEU A 580 -2.65 -16.73 -19.11
N GLN A 581 -2.99 -18.00 -19.33
CA GLN A 581 -2.78 -18.67 -20.63
C GLN A 581 -3.66 -18.09 -21.74
N LEU A 582 -4.90 -17.70 -21.41
CA LEU A 582 -5.80 -17.03 -22.35
C LEU A 582 -5.26 -15.66 -22.76
N LEU A 583 -4.86 -14.84 -21.78
CA LEU A 583 -4.32 -13.49 -21.97
C LEU A 583 -2.98 -13.45 -22.73
N ALA A 584 -2.32 -14.60 -22.87
CA ALA A 584 -1.10 -14.75 -23.67
C ALA A 584 -1.37 -15.01 -25.16
N ARG A 585 -2.62 -15.25 -25.56
CA ARG A 585 -3.00 -15.50 -26.96
C ARG A 585 -3.22 -14.19 -27.71
N SER A 586 -3.00 -14.19 -29.03
CA SER A 586 -3.19 -13.03 -29.92
C SER A 586 -4.58 -12.42 -29.83
N GLU A 587 -5.61 -13.26 -29.69
CA GLU A 587 -7.02 -12.83 -29.69
C GLU A 587 -7.39 -12.10 -28.39
N PHE A 588 -6.63 -12.30 -27.31
CA PHE A 588 -6.91 -11.80 -25.97
C PHE A 588 -5.67 -11.15 -25.32
N ARG A 589 -4.71 -10.71 -26.13
CA ARG A 589 -3.40 -10.24 -25.68
C ARG A 589 -3.54 -9.22 -24.55
N LEU A 590 -2.82 -9.43 -23.45
CA LEU A 590 -2.94 -8.63 -22.23
C LEU A 590 -2.76 -7.13 -22.49
N SER A 591 -1.75 -6.73 -23.26
CA SER A 591 -1.54 -5.33 -23.62
C SER A 591 -2.73 -4.70 -24.35
N ASP A 592 -3.37 -5.42 -25.26
CA ASP A 592 -4.49 -4.92 -26.06
C ASP A 592 -5.76 -4.74 -25.21
N VAL A 593 -6.11 -5.74 -24.40
CA VAL A 593 -7.28 -5.64 -23.51
C VAL A 593 -7.07 -4.62 -22.39
N MET A 594 -5.83 -4.46 -21.92
CA MET A 594 -5.45 -3.44 -20.95
C MET A 594 -5.60 -2.03 -21.54
N ARG A 595 -5.06 -1.83 -22.75
CA ARG A 595 -5.21 -0.58 -23.52
C ARG A 595 -6.68 -0.23 -23.66
N GLU A 596 -7.49 -1.16 -24.17
CA GLU A 596 -8.92 -0.93 -24.40
C GLU A 596 -9.67 -0.62 -23.09
N SER A 597 -9.35 -1.32 -22.00
CA SER A 597 -9.94 -1.09 -20.69
C SER A 597 -9.61 0.31 -20.15
N LEU A 598 -8.37 0.77 -20.34
CA LEU A 598 -7.90 2.08 -19.89
C LEU A 598 -8.46 3.24 -20.71
N LEU A 599 -8.87 3.03 -21.97
CA LEU A 599 -9.49 4.07 -22.82
C LEU A 599 -10.76 4.68 -22.21
N ARG A 600 -11.35 4.04 -21.20
CA ARG A 600 -12.54 4.54 -20.49
C ARG A 600 -12.21 5.56 -19.39
N ASP A 601 -10.93 5.71 -19.02
CA ASP A 601 -10.50 6.68 -18.01
C ASP A 601 -10.34 8.09 -18.61
N SER A 602 -10.44 9.15 -17.79
CA SER A 602 -10.31 10.55 -18.26
C SER A 602 -8.87 11.03 -18.46
N LEU A 603 -7.89 10.28 -17.95
CA LEU A 603 -6.47 10.65 -17.93
C LEU A 603 -5.66 10.00 -19.04
N LEU A 604 -6.29 9.78 -20.20
CA LEU A 604 -5.64 9.12 -21.34
C LEU A 604 -4.38 9.87 -21.82
N PRO A 605 -3.31 9.14 -22.17
CA PRO A 605 -3.08 7.72 -21.85
C PRO A 605 -2.72 7.53 -20.37
N VAL A 606 -3.27 6.51 -19.69
CA VAL A 606 -2.90 6.19 -18.29
C VAL A 606 -1.54 5.47 -18.22
N LEU A 607 -1.31 4.52 -19.13
CA LEU A 607 -0.02 3.84 -19.31
C LEU A 607 0.53 4.14 -20.71
N THR A 608 1.85 4.27 -20.80
CA THR A 608 2.57 4.40 -22.07
C THR A 608 2.72 3.04 -22.77
N GLU A 609 3.00 3.06 -24.08
CA GLU A 609 3.24 1.84 -24.87
C GLU A 609 4.26 0.88 -24.25
N PRO A 610 5.43 1.35 -23.78
CA PRO A 610 6.42 0.45 -23.18
C PRO A 610 5.88 -0.32 -21.97
N HIS A 611 5.04 0.31 -21.12
CA HIS A 611 4.42 -0.37 -19.99
C HIS A 611 3.41 -1.44 -20.43
N LEU A 612 2.61 -1.17 -21.46
CA LEU A 612 1.67 -2.15 -22.01
C LEU A 612 2.41 -3.36 -22.58
N LEU A 613 3.49 -3.15 -23.34
CA LEU A 613 4.31 -4.23 -23.88
C LEU A 613 5.07 -5.00 -22.77
N ALA A 614 5.47 -4.31 -21.69
CA ALA A 614 6.08 -4.96 -20.53
C ALA A 614 5.12 -5.94 -19.84
N LEU A 615 3.80 -5.68 -19.83
CA LEU A 615 2.81 -6.62 -19.27
C LEU A 615 2.84 -7.97 -20.01
N ASP A 616 2.88 -7.97 -21.34
CA ASP A 616 2.96 -9.21 -22.13
C ASP A 616 4.27 -9.96 -21.85
N ARG A 617 5.39 -9.24 -21.81
CA ARG A 617 6.71 -9.81 -21.52
C ARG A 617 6.76 -10.45 -20.13
N ARG A 618 6.18 -9.78 -19.13
CA ARG A 618 6.07 -10.28 -17.75
C ARG A 618 5.12 -11.47 -17.66
N LEU A 619 3.97 -11.43 -18.34
CA LEU A 619 3.05 -12.58 -18.41
C LEU A 619 3.76 -13.84 -18.92
N GLN A 620 4.59 -13.73 -19.97
CA GLN A 620 5.40 -14.84 -20.47
C GLN A 620 6.43 -15.35 -19.44
N LYS A 621 6.96 -14.48 -18.57
CA LYS A 621 7.86 -14.88 -17.47
C LYS A 621 7.10 -15.65 -16.38
N VAL A 622 5.87 -15.23 -16.04
CA VAL A 622 4.99 -15.95 -15.11
C VAL A 622 4.69 -17.36 -15.63
N LEU A 623 4.23 -17.47 -16.88
CA LEU A 623 3.91 -18.77 -17.49
C LEU A 623 5.13 -19.70 -17.54
N ARG A 624 6.32 -19.17 -17.85
CA ARG A 624 7.58 -19.92 -17.80
C ARG A 624 7.94 -20.38 -16.39
N ALA A 625 7.69 -19.57 -15.36
CA ALA A 625 7.90 -19.97 -13.97
C ALA A 625 7.00 -21.15 -13.58
N VAL A 626 5.70 -21.09 -13.95
CA VAL A 626 4.76 -22.21 -13.74
C VAL A 626 5.22 -23.46 -14.49
N GLN A 627 5.64 -23.34 -15.75
CA GLN A 627 6.15 -24.48 -16.53
C GLN A 627 7.37 -25.13 -15.87
N ARG A 628 8.29 -24.35 -15.30
CA ARG A 628 9.43 -24.90 -14.54
C ARG A 628 8.98 -25.67 -13.30
N CYS A 629 8.01 -25.14 -12.56
CA CYS A 629 7.42 -25.85 -11.42
C CYS A 629 6.77 -27.17 -11.85
N VAL A 630 5.94 -27.17 -12.91
CA VAL A 630 5.26 -28.38 -13.42
C VAL A 630 6.27 -29.43 -13.90
N ARG A 631 7.35 -29.03 -14.57
CA ARG A 631 8.41 -29.96 -14.98
C ARG A 631 9.15 -30.59 -13.79
N ARG A 632 9.25 -29.88 -12.67
CA ARG A 632 9.97 -30.31 -11.48
C ARG A 632 9.12 -31.19 -10.56
N LEU A 633 7.86 -30.84 -10.32
CA LEU A 633 7.01 -31.46 -9.30
C LEU A 633 5.81 -32.22 -9.89
N GLY A 634 5.55 -32.10 -11.18
CA GLY A 634 4.35 -32.65 -11.82
C GLY A 634 3.17 -31.67 -11.79
N LYS A 635 2.15 -31.98 -12.62
CA LYS A 635 1.01 -31.09 -12.84
C LYS A 635 0.07 -31.03 -11.63
N ASP A 636 -0.19 -32.17 -11.02
CA ASP A 636 -1.20 -32.31 -9.97
C ASP A 636 -0.74 -31.68 -8.65
N GLU A 637 0.57 -31.68 -8.38
CA GLU A 637 1.17 -30.99 -7.21
C GLU A 637 1.18 -29.46 -7.37
N VAL A 638 1.35 -28.96 -8.60
CA VAL A 638 1.50 -27.52 -8.85
C VAL A 638 0.16 -26.82 -9.08
N ILE A 639 -0.81 -27.48 -9.71
CA ILE A 639 -2.05 -26.83 -10.14
C ILE A 639 -3.21 -27.23 -9.22
N THR A 640 -3.54 -26.36 -8.28
CA THR A 640 -4.67 -26.58 -7.37
C THR A 640 -6.00 -26.23 -8.05
N ARG A 641 -6.98 -27.13 -7.98
CA ARG A 641 -8.33 -26.91 -8.51
C ARG A 641 -9.15 -26.06 -7.52
N ASP A 642 -9.64 -24.93 -8.00
CA ASP A 642 -10.31 -23.92 -7.17
C ASP A 642 -11.72 -23.54 -7.66
N PHE A 643 -12.20 -24.18 -8.74
CA PHE A 643 -13.56 -24.01 -9.25
C PHE A 643 -14.11 -25.31 -9.83
N ILE A 644 -15.44 -25.45 -9.82
CA ILE A 644 -16.18 -26.52 -10.49
C ILE A 644 -16.69 -25.95 -11.82
N LYS A 645 -16.41 -26.60 -12.95
CA LYS A 645 -17.03 -26.22 -14.23
C LYS A 645 -18.54 -26.41 -14.09
N ALA A 646 -19.33 -25.40 -14.46
CA ALA A 646 -20.76 -25.58 -14.57
C ALA A 646 -21.02 -26.74 -15.55
N THR A 647 -21.63 -27.81 -15.06
CA THR A 647 -22.12 -28.88 -15.92
C THR A 647 -23.11 -28.26 -16.89
N GLU A 648 -22.89 -28.42 -18.20
CA GLU A 648 -23.95 -28.19 -19.17
C GLU A 648 -25.17 -28.99 -18.70
N LYS A 649 -26.34 -28.35 -18.66
CA LYS A 649 -27.59 -28.99 -18.22
C LYS A 649 -27.74 -30.34 -18.94
N PRO A 650 -28.19 -31.41 -18.26
CA PRO A 650 -28.57 -32.62 -18.96
C PRO A 650 -29.59 -32.24 -20.03
N GLN A 651 -29.32 -32.58 -21.29
CA GLN A 651 -30.34 -32.55 -22.33
C GLN A 651 -31.55 -33.26 -21.77
N ALA A 652 -32.69 -32.57 -21.75
CA ALA A 652 -33.96 -33.19 -21.46
C ALA A 652 -34.15 -34.30 -22.50
N THR A 653 -34.01 -35.55 -22.06
CA THR A 653 -34.48 -36.71 -22.81
C THR A 653 -35.99 -36.56 -22.90
N THR A 654 -36.46 -36.03 -24.01
CA THR A 654 -37.84 -36.18 -24.44
C THR A 654 -38.06 -37.65 -24.76
N ASP A 655 -38.67 -38.39 -23.85
CA ASP A 655 -39.30 -39.67 -24.19
C ASP A 655 -40.51 -39.39 -25.10
N PRO A 656 -40.68 -40.15 -26.20
CA PRO A 656 -41.87 -40.05 -27.03
C PRO A 656 -43.01 -40.80 -26.33
N GLU A 657 -44.03 -40.06 -25.90
CA GLU A 657 -45.28 -40.62 -25.42
C GLU A 657 -45.95 -41.41 -26.56
N ALA A 658 -46.12 -42.70 -26.32
CA ALA A 658 -46.81 -43.62 -27.21
C ALA A 658 -48.32 -43.30 -27.20
N SER A 659 -48.87 -43.08 -28.38
CA SER A 659 -50.29 -43.01 -28.66
C SER A 659 -50.99 -44.34 -28.36
N ARG A 660 -51.94 -44.31 -27.43
CA ARG A 660 -53.15 -45.16 -27.42
C ARG A 660 -54.33 -44.38 -26.88
#